data_AF-A0A565C2I3-F1
#
_entry.id   AF-A0A565C2I3-F1
#
_cell.length_a   1.000
_cell.length_b   1.000
_cell.length_c   1.000
_cell.angle_alpha   90.00
_cell.angle_beta   90.00
_cell.angle_gamma   90.00
#
_symmetry.space_group_name_H-M   'P 1'
#
loop_
_entity.id
_entity.type
_entity.pdbx_description
1 polymer ?
#
loop_
_entity_poly.entity_id
_entity_poly.type
_entity_poly.pdbx_seq_one_letter_code
_entity_poly.pdbx_strand_id
1 'polypeptide(L)'
;MPLRNQNRAPRSPNVKKEGLSSIPFDKRRKMETQGTGRRQVLSTVNRQDVTANSDVGSTEECGKVEFTKDEVMALLNERAKAGKFDTKAKIEQMTDIIKKLKVCVRWFQQVEETHVQEKENLRSLLESAEKRYSDKELDAKTKEEELQATIAEMKKNIASLQEKLSKEELSKLDATENHRREKECRVAAEKLQDSLREELDRVKEEKMAAKHKVASLEDMYKRLQEYNTSLQQYNTKLQTDLEAVREAHTRAEKEKSSILENLTTLRGHSKSLQDQLASSRVSQDEAVKQKESLLMEVKNLRSELQQVREDRDRQVVQSQKLADEILKYKESVGKSSHELDILIAKSGSLEETCSLQKERIKMLEQELAFAKDKLQMVDASMSHTMTEFEEQKQRTRELQDRLADTEHQLCEGELLRKKLHNTILELKGNIRVFCRVRPLLPDDGGRQEASVIAYPTSTESLGRGIDVVQSGNKHPFTFDKVFDHGASQEEVFFEISQLVQSALDGYKVCIFAYGQTGSGKTYTMMGRPETPEQKGLIPRSLEQIFKTSQSLSTQGWKYKMQVSMLEIYNESIRDLLSSNRTIAIESVRADSNTSGRQYTITHDVNGNTHVSDLTIVDVGSIGQISSLLQQAAQSRSVGKTQMNEQSSRSHFVFTLRISGVNESTEQQVQGVLNLIDLAGSERLSKSGATGERLKETQAINKSLSALSDVIFALAKKEDHVPFRNSKLTYLLQPCLGGDSKTLMFVNISPDPSSTGESLCSLRFAARVNACEIGIPRRQTSTKLLDSRLSYETSHGGNVNKGFLRWRNGGGTYHSSAVIDTSALVEFGAVVHEKAILGAEVHIGSNTVIGPSVKIGPSTKIGYNVSVSNCSIGDLCVIHNGVCIGQDGFGFQVDDHGNMVKKPQTLNVRIGNRVEIGANTCIDRGSWRDTVIGDDTKIDNLVQIGHNVIIGKCCLLCGQVGVAGSAEIGDYVALGGRVGVRDHVSIVSKVRLAANSCVTKNITEPGDFGGFPAVPIHQWRRQIVEAQISSKRKP
;
A
#
# COMPACT_ATOMS: atom_id res chain seq x y z
N MET A 1 61.76 -12.83 -35.98
CA MET A 1 61.37 -13.70 -37.11
C MET A 1 59.93 -13.36 -37.51
N PRO A 2 59.58 -13.31 -38.81
CA PRO A 2 58.51 -12.40 -39.29
C PRO A 2 57.36 -13.06 -40.09
N LEU A 3 56.50 -12.19 -40.67
CA LEU A 3 55.45 -12.38 -41.72
C LEU A 3 54.01 -12.26 -41.19
N ARG A 4 53.05 -11.59 -41.89
CA ARG A 4 52.96 -11.36 -43.35
C ARG A 4 52.23 -10.06 -43.77
N ASN A 5 52.86 -9.35 -44.73
CA ASN A 5 52.42 -8.23 -45.59
C ASN A 5 50.94 -8.18 -46.06
N GLN A 6 50.38 -6.96 -46.35
CA GLN A 6 50.42 -6.31 -47.70
C GLN A 6 49.76 -4.89 -47.84
N ASN A 7 50.56 -3.92 -48.28
CA ASN A 7 50.36 -2.89 -49.35
C ASN A 7 49.17 -1.89 -49.50
N ARG A 8 49.57 -0.60 -49.48
CA ARG A 8 49.33 0.53 -50.44
C ARG A 8 48.09 1.46 -50.38
N ALA A 9 48.40 2.76 -50.55
CA ALA A 9 47.56 3.94 -50.84
C ALA A 9 47.68 4.30 -52.37
N PRO A 10 47.29 5.49 -52.93
CA PRO A 10 46.70 6.72 -52.35
C PRO A 10 45.58 7.42 -53.20
N ARG A 11 45.09 8.60 -52.76
CA ARG A 11 44.85 9.82 -53.60
C ARG A 11 44.40 11.05 -52.80
N SER A 12 44.86 12.23 -53.22
CA SER A 12 44.38 13.59 -52.86
C SER A 12 43.83 14.27 -54.13
N PRO A 13 43.08 15.40 -54.08
CA PRO A 13 43.72 16.72 -53.88
C PRO A 13 42.89 17.86 -53.21
N ASN A 14 43.53 18.59 -52.30
CA ASN A 14 43.82 20.04 -52.35
C ASN A 14 42.69 21.11 -52.54
N VAL A 15 42.71 22.19 -51.72
CA VAL A 15 42.65 23.66 -52.09
C VAL A 15 41.87 24.59 -51.09
N LYS A 16 42.64 25.53 -50.48
CA LYS A 16 42.34 26.93 -50.02
C LYS A 16 41.41 27.30 -48.82
N LYS A 17 42.08 27.85 -47.78
CA LYS A 17 42.11 29.26 -47.29
C LYS A 17 40.88 29.99 -46.67
N GLU A 18 41.16 30.51 -45.46
CA GLU A 18 40.97 31.91 -44.96
C GLU A 18 39.62 32.46 -44.46
N GLY A 19 39.72 33.12 -43.29
CA GLY A 19 38.98 34.33 -42.89
C GLY A 19 37.74 34.10 -42.01
N LEU A 20 37.67 34.48 -40.73
CA LEU A 20 37.89 35.77 -40.02
C LEU A 20 36.57 36.50 -39.69
N SER A 21 36.60 37.27 -38.60
CA SER A 21 35.54 38.10 -37.99
C SER A 21 34.33 37.33 -37.41
N SER A 22 34.01 37.28 -36.10
CA SER A 22 34.25 38.10 -34.89
C SER A 22 33.26 39.24 -34.62
N ILE A 23 32.86 39.39 -33.34
CA ILE A 23 32.40 40.64 -32.66
C ILE A 23 30.94 41.08 -32.98
N PRO A 24 30.11 41.60 -32.03
CA PRO A 24 30.09 41.38 -30.57
C PRO A 24 28.71 41.43 -29.86
N PHE A 25 28.73 41.04 -28.59
CA PHE A 25 28.16 41.74 -27.40
C PHE A 25 27.38 43.09 -27.55
N ASP A 26 26.20 43.12 -26.89
CA ASP A 26 25.82 44.03 -25.78
C ASP A 26 24.74 45.15 -25.95
N LYS A 27 24.11 45.46 -24.81
CA LYS A 27 23.43 46.70 -24.36
C LYS A 27 21.90 46.87 -24.47
N ARG A 28 21.27 46.59 -23.32
CA ARG A 28 20.55 47.56 -22.43
C ARG A 28 19.61 48.61 -23.05
N ARG A 29 18.36 48.60 -22.58
CA ARG A 29 17.65 49.75 -21.91
C ARG A 29 16.48 49.18 -21.09
N LYS A 30 16.43 49.41 -19.76
CA LYS A 30 15.74 50.52 -19.05
C LYS A 30 14.25 50.60 -19.42
N MET A 31 13.38 50.18 -18.50
CA MET A 31 12.73 51.02 -17.46
C MET A 31 11.67 51.96 -18.07
N GLU A 32 10.38 51.75 -17.75
CA GLU A 32 9.70 52.57 -16.73
C GLU A 32 8.33 52.02 -16.28
N THR A 33 7.80 52.66 -15.24
CA THR A 33 6.68 52.24 -14.37
C THR A 33 5.31 52.79 -14.76
N GLN A 34 4.25 52.02 -14.48
CA GLN A 34 2.90 52.41 -13.97
C GLN A 34 1.96 51.18 -14.14
N GLY A 35 0.90 50.92 -13.36
CA GLY A 35 0.37 51.56 -12.16
C GLY A 35 -1.06 51.04 -11.89
N THR A 36 -1.36 50.64 -10.64
CA THR A 36 -2.72 50.45 -10.06
C THR A 36 -3.79 49.57 -10.76
N GLY A 37 -4.33 48.60 -10.02
CA GLY A 37 -5.80 48.57 -9.79
C GLY A 37 -6.68 47.39 -10.27
N ARG A 38 -7.06 46.55 -9.29
CA ARG A 38 -8.42 46.00 -9.04
C ARG A 38 -8.98 44.80 -9.87
N ARG A 39 -9.61 43.89 -9.12
CA ARG A 39 -10.35 42.66 -9.50
C ARG A 39 -11.36 42.79 -10.66
N GLN A 40 -11.44 41.75 -11.51
CA GLN A 40 -12.65 40.92 -11.77
C GLN A 40 -12.24 39.65 -12.56
N VAL A 41 -12.61 38.44 -12.08
CA VAL A 41 -13.70 37.60 -12.62
C VAL A 41 -13.58 37.33 -14.13
N LEU A 42 -13.18 36.11 -14.48
CA LEU A 42 -13.03 35.63 -15.86
C LEU A 42 -13.96 34.44 -16.11
N SER A 43 -14.81 34.57 -17.12
CA SER A 43 -15.76 33.55 -17.56
C SER A 43 -15.36 32.98 -18.93
N THR A 44 -15.84 31.77 -19.21
CA THR A 44 -16.17 31.25 -20.57
C THR A 44 -15.12 31.31 -21.69
N VAL A 45 -14.41 30.19 -21.88
CA VAL A 45 -13.84 29.68 -23.16
C VAL A 45 -13.76 28.14 -23.01
N ASN A 46 -14.20 27.23 -23.90
CA ASN A 46 -15.10 27.28 -25.07
C ASN A 46 -15.70 25.87 -25.30
N ARG A 47 -16.69 25.72 -26.19
CA ARG A 47 -16.99 24.45 -26.91
C ARG A 47 -16.84 24.71 -28.41
N GLN A 48 -16.19 23.79 -29.14
CA GLN A 48 -16.20 23.75 -30.61
C GLN A 48 -17.09 22.60 -31.06
N ASP A 49 -18.06 22.89 -31.91
CA ASP A 49 -18.93 21.90 -32.53
C ASP A 49 -18.18 21.09 -33.59
N VAL A 50 -18.50 19.79 -33.67
CA VAL A 50 -18.13 18.94 -34.79
C VAL A 50 -19.41 18.47 -35.46
N THR A 51 -19.68 19.00 -36.66
CA THR A 51 -20.81 18.62 -37.49
C THR A 51 -20.51 17.35 -38.28
N ALA A 52 -21.44 16.40 -38.30
CA ALA A 52 -21.45 15.28 -39.23
C ALA A 52 -22.89 15.03 -39.70
N ASN A 53 -23.08 14.97 -41.02
CA ASN A 53 -24.40 14.81 -41.65
C ASN A 53 -24.84 13.34 -41.72
N SER A 54 -26.13 13.10 -41.49
CA SER A 54 -26.86 12.00 -42.14
C SER A 54 -28.36 12.32 -42.27
N ASP A 55 -28.84 12.47 -43.51
CA ASP A 55 -30.26 12.60 -43.84
C ASP A 55 -30.99 11.25 -43.75
N VAL A 56 -31.99 11.12 -42.89
CA VAL A 56 -33.14 10.20 -43.09
C VAL A 56 -34.39 10.71 -42.35
N GLY A 57 -35.50 10.86 -43.08
CA GLY A 57 -36.85 10.58 -42.55
C GLY A 57 -37.50 11.64 -41.65
N SER A 58 -38.53 12.30 -42.19
CA SER A 58 -39.43 13.22 -41.48
C SER A 58 -39.99 12.63 -40.17
N THR A 59 -39.69 13.26 -39.04
CA THR A 59 -40.43 13.11 -37.78
C THR A 59 -40.77 14.48 -37.21
N GLU A 60 -41.93 14.58 -36.56
CA GLU A 60 -42.53 15.85 -36.11
C GLU A 60 -41.61 16.63 -35.16
N GLU A 61 -41.58 17.97 -35.29
CA GLU A 61 -40.84 18.87 -34.39
C GLU A 61 -41.38 18.82 -32.95
N CYS A 62 -40.88 17.88 -32.16
CA CYS A 62 -40.93 17.99 -30.70
C CYS A 62 -39.78 18.90 -30.26
N GLY A 63 -40.09 20.15 -29.92
CA GLY A 63 -39.10 21.08 -29.36
C GLY A 63 -38.35 20.48 -28.16
N LYS A 64 -37.09 20.88 -27.96
CA LYS A 64 -36.24 20.42 -26.85
C LYS A 64 -36.83 20.90 -25.51
N VAL A 65 -37.71 20.10 -24.92
CA VAL A 65 -38.22 20.31 -23.56
C VAL A 65 -37.20 19.76 -22.57
N GLU A 66 -36.52 20.64 -21.85
CA GLU A 66 -35.74 20.29 -20.68
C GLU A 66 -36.66 20.21 -19.44
N PHE A 67 -36.35 19.33 -18.50
CA PHE A 67 -37.12 19.15 -17.26
C PHE A 67 -36.22 19.31 -16.04
N THR A 68 -36.62 20.15 -15.09
CA THR A 68 -35.96 20.24 -13.78
C THR A 68 -36.39 19.10 -12.87
N LYS A 69 -35.55 18.73 -11.88
CA LYS A 69 -35.85 17.67 -10.90
C LYS A 69 -37.19 17.90 -10.18
N ASP A 70 -37.55 19.15 -9.92
CA ASP A 70 -38.80 19.53 -9.27
C ASP A 70 -40.02 19.42 -10.19
N GLU A 71 -39.92 19.77 -11.48
CA GLU A 71 -40.99 19.56 -12.46
C GLU A 71 -41.28 18.06 -12.66
N VAL A 72 -40.24 17.23 -12.68
CA VAL A 72 -40.38 15.77 -12.77
C VAL A 72 -41.08 15.22 -11.54
N MET A 73 -40.71 15.69 -10.35
CA MET A 73 -41.36 15.29 -9.09
C MET A 73 -42.79 15.84 -8.97
N ALA A 74 -43.10 17.00 -9.54
CA ALA A 74 -44.45 17.54 -9.64
C ALA A 74 -45.33 16.68 -10.56
N LEU A 75 -44.84 16.33 -11.75
CA LEU A 75 -45.50 15.44 -12.70
C LEU A 75 -45.76 14.03 -12.12
N LEU A 76 -44.80 13.48 -11.37
CA LEU A 76 -44.95 12.20 -10.66
C LEU A 76 -46.02 12.22 -9.55
N ASN A 77 -46.28 13.39 -8.95
CA ASN A 77 -47.28 13.57 -7.90
C ASN A 77 -48.65 14.05 -8.44
N GLU A 78 -48.79 14.30 -9.75
CA GLU A 78 -50.03 14.77 -10.35
C GLU A 78 -51.09 13.67 -10.39
N ARG A 79 -52.12 13.79 -9.55
CA ARG A 79 -53.27 12.88 -9.50
C ARG A 79 -54.45 13.44 -10.30
N ALA A 80 -55.18 12.57 -10.99
CA ALA A 80 -56.41 12.94 -11.68
C ALA A 80 -57.43 13.55 -10.68
N LYS A 81 -58.00 14.71 -11.04
CA LYS A 81 -58.88 15.52 -10.16
C LYS A 81 -60.37 15.43 -10.53
N ALA A 82 -60.72 14.61 -11.53
CA ALA A 82 -62.09 14.41 -11.99
C ALA A 82 -63.00 13.79 -10.90
N GLY A 83 -64.28 14.18 -10.91
CA GLY A 83 -65.28 13.68 -9.96
C GLY A 83 -65.60 12.19 -10.14
N LYS A 84 -66.14 11.56 -9.08
CA LYS A 84 -66.38 10.10 -8.98
C LYS A 84 -67.19 9.44 -10.11
N PHE A 85 -67.86 10.23 -10.95
CA PHE A 85 -68.79 9.75 -11.99
C PHE A 85 -68.41 10.16 -13.43
N ASP A 86 -67.33 10.93 -13.63
CA ASP A 86 -66.86 11.29 -14.99
C ASP A 86 -65.63 10.46 -15.37
N THR A 87 -65.88 9.28 -15.94
CA THR A 87 -64.84 8.39 -16.45
C THR A 87 -64.19 8.90 -17.74
N LYS A 88 -64.89 9.70 -18.58
CA LYS A 88 -64.30 10.21 -19.83
C LYS A 88 -63.23 11.27 -19.54
N ALA A 89 -63.56 12.29 -18.75
CA ALA A 89 -62.60 13.34 -18.38
C ALA A 89 -61.40 12.77 -17.59
N LYS A 90 -61.62 11.74 -16.75
CA LYS A 90 -60.56 11.05 -16.02
C LYS A 90 -59.58 10.32 -16.97
N ILE A 91 -60.09 9.65 -18.00
CA ILE A 91 -59.26 8.95 -19.01
C ILE A 91 -58.46 9.95 -19.85
N GLU A 92 -59.08 11.06 -20.26
CA GLU A 92 -58.38 12.13 -21.00
C GLU A 92 -57.27 12.77 -20.15
N GLN A 93 -57.55 13.11 -18.88
CA GLN A 93 -56.55 13.66 -17.96
C GLN A 93 -55.38 12.68 -17.72
N MET A 94 -55.66 11.39 -17.50
CA MET A 94 -54.62 10.36 -17.37
C MET A 94 -53.80 10.21 -18.66
N THR A 95 -54.43 10.32 -19.83
CA THR A 95 -53.76 10.25 -21.14
C THR A 95 -52.80 11.41 -21.34
N ASP A 96 -53.17 12.63 -20.91
CA ASP A 96 -52.30 13.81 -20.99
C ASP A 96 -51.10 13.73 -20.03
N ILE A 97 -51.31 13.29 -18.78
CA ILE A 97 -50.22 13.02 -17.82
C ILE A 97 -49.26 11.97 -18.39
N ILE A 98 -49.78 10.87 -18.98
CA ILE A 98 -48.94 9.85 -19.65
C ILE A 98 -48.13 10.44 -20.81
N LYS A 99 -48.69 11.36 -21.61
CA LYS A 99 -47.95 12.04 -22.69
C LYS A 99 -46.79 12.86 -22.13
N LYS A 100 -47.03 13.69 -21.10
CA LYS A 100 -45.99 14.50 -20.43
C LYS A 100 -44.89 13.62 -19.84
N LEU A 101 -45.24 12.56 -19.11
CA LEU A 101 -44.29 11.60 -18.54
C LEU A 101 -43.46 10.88 -19.62
N LYS A 102 -44.05 10.56 -20.80
CA LYS A 102 -43.30 9.98 -21.94
C LYS A 102 -42.28 10.95 -22.54
N VAL A 103 -42.58 12.25 -22.62
CA VAL A 103 -41.62 13.26 -23.10
C VAL A 103 -40.47 13.38 -22.09
N CYS A 104 -40.79 13.45 -20.80
CA CYS A 104 -39.82 13.44 -19.70
C CYS A 104 -38.88 12.21 -19.73
N VAL A 105 -39.41 11.00 -19.93
CA VAL A 105 -38.57 9.79 -20.07
C VAL A 105 -37.59 9.88 -21.25
N ARG A 106 -38.04 10.37 -22.42
CA ARG A 106 -37.14 10.53 -23.59
C ARG A 106 -36.03 11.54 -23.34
N TRP A 107 -36.34 12.66 -22.66
CA TRP A 107 -35.33 13.63 -22.25
C TRP A 107 -34.31 13.02 -21.28
N PHE A 108 -34.76 12.27 -20.26
CA PHE A 108 -33.85 11.57 -19.34
C PHE A 108 -32.92 10.57 -20.02
N GLN A 109 -33.42 9.81 -20.99
CA GLN A 109 -32.59 8.85 -21.75
C GLN A 109 -31.47 9.58 -22.52
N GLN A 110 -31.77 10.74 -23.11
CA GLN A 110 -30.77 11.55 -23.81
C GLN A 110 -29.72 12.13 -22.86
N VAL A 111 -30.12 12.57 -21.66
CA VAL A 111 -29.19 13.02 -20.61
C VAL A 111 -28.31 11.85 -20.12
N GLU A 112 -28.91 10.68 -19.88
CA GLU A 112 -28.22 9.45 -19.47
C GLU A 112 -27.13 9.04 -20.48
N GLU A 113 -27.44 9.04 -21.78
CA GLU A 113 -26.46 8.79 -22.85
C GLU A 113 -25.29 9.79 -22.84
N THR A 114 -25.55 11.09 -22.66
CA THR A 114 -24.47 12.09 -22.58
C THR A 114 -23.57 11.88 -21.36
N HIS A 115 -24.13 11.52 -20.21
CA HIS A 115 -23.36 11.24 -19.00
C HIS A 115 -22.54 9.95 -19.10
N VAL A 116 -23.04 8.91 -19.77
CA VAL A 116 -22.26 7.70 -20.08
C VAL A 116 -21.06 8.02 -20.97
N GLN A 117 -21.25 8.84 -22.02
CA GLN A 117 -20.15 9.23 -22.90
C GLN A 117 -19.10 10.11 -22.19
N GLU A 118 -19.54 11.03 -21.32
CA GLU A 118 -18.62 11.85 -20.51
C GLU A 118 -17.84 10.99 -19.51
N LYS A 119 -18.49 10.01 -18.86
CA LYS A 119 -17.84 9.05 -17.96
C LYS A 119 -16.71 8.28 -18.66
N GLU A 120 -16.95 7.76 -19.85
CA GLU A 120 -15.95 6.98 -20.60
C GLU A 120 -14.75 7.86 -21.03
N ASN A 121 -15.02 9.09 -21.48
CA ASN A 121 -13.99 10.08 -21.81
C ASN A 121 -13.14 10.47 -20.58
N LEU A 122 -13.78 10.76 -19.44
CA LEU A 122 -13.10 11.11 -18.19
C LEU A 122 -12.21 9.95 -17.70
N ARG A 123 -12.69 8.70 -17.80
CA ARG A 123 -11.93 7.51 -17.41
C ARG A 123 -10.68 7.31 -18.26
N SER A 124 -10.78 7.47 -19.58
CA SER A 124 -9.63 7.38 -20.51
C SER A 124 -8.60 8.48 -20.23
N LEU A 125 -9.06 9.71 -19.98
CA LEU A 125 -8.17 10.83 -19.59
C LEU A 125 -7.45 10.56 -18.27
N LEU A 126 -8.16 10.04 -17.27
CA LEU A 126 -7.62 9.70 -15.95
C LEU A 126 -6.51 8.64 -16.05
N GLU A 127 -6.79 7.51 -16.71
CA GLU A 127 -5.83 6.41 -16.90
C GLU A 127 -4.56 6.89 -17.64
N SER A 128 -4.72 7.78 -18.63
CA SER A 128 -3.59 8.41 -19.32
C SER A 128 -2.74 9.32 -18.43
N ALA A 129 -3.34 9.95 -17.41
CA ALA A 129 -2.66 10.84 -16.48
C ALA A 129 -1.95 10.06 -15.37
N GLU A 130 -2.60 9.04 -14.81
CA GLU A 130 -2.05 8.13 -13.81
C GLU A 130 -0.83 7.36 -14.34
N LYS A 131 -0.85 6.92 -15.60
CA LYS A 131 0.33 6.30 -16.22
C LYS A 131 1.51 7.27 -16.34
N ARG A 132 1.27 8.48 -16.87
CA ARG A 132 2.31 9.53 -17.01
C ARG A 132 2.87 9.99 -15.66
N TYR A 133 2.06 9.95 -14.60
CA TYR A 133 2.48 10.16 -13.23
C TYR A 133 3.47 9.06 -12.79
N SER A 134 3.09 7.79 -12.95
CA SER A 134 3.91 6.64 -12.52
C SER A 134 5.27 6.58 -13.25
N ASP A 135 5.29 6.88 -14.55
CA ASP A 135 6.52 6.87 -15.35
C ASP A 135 7.50 7.97 -14.88
N LYS A 136 7.00 9.17 -14.53
CA LYS A 136 7.82 10.28 -14.02
C LYS A 136 8.34 10.03 -12.59
N GLU A 137 7.52 9.45 -11.71
CA GLU A 137 7.91 9.11 -10.33
C GLU A 137 9.08 8.11 -10.30
N LEU A 138 9.04 7.11 -11.18
CA LEU A 138 10.11 6.11 -11.32
C LEU A 138 11.43 6.73 -11.81
N ASP A 139 11.41 7.54 -12.87
CA ASP A 139 12.60 8.19 -13.43
C ASP A 139 13.29 9.14 -12.44
N ALA A 140 12.51 9.90 -11.65
CA ALA A 140 13.05 10.76 -10.60
C ALA A 140 13.77 9.95 -9.51
N LYS A 141 13.13 8.88 -9.02
CA LYS A 141 13.66 8.03 -7.96
C LYS A 141 14.94 7.30 -8.38
N THR A 142 14.99 6.77 -9.61
CA THR A 142 16.20 6.10 -10.12
C THR A 142 17.41 7.04 -10.15
N LYS A 143 17.23 8.31 -10.56
CA LYS A 143 18.31 9.31 -10.58
C LYS A 143 18.80 9.70 -9.19
N GLU A 144 17.91 9.74 -8.20
CA GLU A 144 18.28 9.98 -6.80
C GLU A 144 19.17 8.84 -6.27
N GLU A 145 18.78 7.59 -6.49
CA GLU A 145 19.52 6.39 -6.07
C GLU A 145 20.93 6.32 -6.70
N GLU A 146 21.06 6.65 -8.00
CA GLU A 146 22.37 6.72 -8.70
C GLU A 146 23.32 7.77 -8.11
N LEU A 147 22.82 8.97 -7.80
CA LEU A 147 23.60 10.04 -7.20
C LEU A 147 24.01 9.72 -5.77
N GLN A 148 23.11 9.14 -4.96
CA GLN A 148 23.41 8.71 -3.60
C GLN A 148 24.50 7.62 -3.58
N ALA A 149 24.43 6.64 -4.48
CA ALA A 149 25.46 5.59 -4.62
C ALA A 149 26.84 6.17 -4.97
N THR A 150 26.88 7.15 -5.88
CA THR A 150 28.12 7.84 -6.29
C THR A 150 28.75 8.59 -5.11
N ILE A 151 27.95 9.31 -4.32
CA ILE A 151 28.41 10.04 -3.13
C ILE A 151 28.93 9.08 -2.04
N ALA A 152 28.29 7.93 -1.85
CA ALA A 152 28.73 6.92 -0.88
C ALA A 152 30.11 6.35 -1.23
N GLU A 153 30.34 6.01 -2.50
CA GLU A 153 31.63 5.47 -2.95
C GLU A 153 32.75 6.53 -2.89
N MET A 154 32.48 7.80 -3.22
CA MET A 154 33.45 8.89 -3.05
C MET A 154 33.87 9.08 -1.58
N LYS A 155 32.90 9.08 -0.63
CA LYS A 155 33.20 9.16 0.82
C LYS A 155 34.09 8.03 1.30
N LYS A 156 33.80 6.80 0.87
CA LYS A 156 34.57 5.59 1.21
C LYS A 156 36.02 5.66 0.71
N ASN A 157 36.22 6.17 -0.51
CA ASN A 157 37.56 6.34 -1.07
C ASN A 157 38.37 7.44 -0.36
N ILE A 158 37.74 8.54 0.04
CA ILE A 158 38.40 9.57 0.88
C ILE A 158 38.83 8.98 2.23
N ALA A 159 37.95 8.26 2.93
CA ALA A 159 38.28 7.65 4.22
C ALA A 159 39.44 6.64 4.12
N SER A 160 39.48 5.81 3.07
CA SER A 160 40.57 4.87 2.83
C SER A 160 41.92 5.55 2.60
N LEU A 161 41.94 6.70 1.92
CA LEU A 161 43.16 7.48 1.69
C LEU A 161 43.60 8.21 2.96
N GLN A 162 42.68 8.73 3.76
CA GLN A 162 42.99 9.35 5.06
C GLN A 162 43.64 8.34 6.03
N GLU A 163 43.16 7.09 6.06
CA GLU A 163 43.77 6.03 6.89
C GLU A 163 45.20 5.68 6.44
N LYS A 164 45.45 5.61 5.12
CA LYS A 164 46.79 5.36 4.56
C LYS A 164 47.75 6.51 4.87
N LEU A 165 47.30 7.75 4.65
CA LEU A 165 48.09 8.94 4.95
C LEU A 165 48.50 8.98 6.43
N SER A 166 47.57 8.69 7.35
CA SER A 166 47.86 8.65 8.78
C SER A 166 48.95 7.63 9.13
N LYS A 167 48.94 6.44 8.51
CA LYS A 167 49.98 5.40 8.71
C LYS A 167 51.35 5.81 8.16
N GLU A 168 51.38 6.49 7.01
CA GLU A 168 52.61 6.99 6.40
C GLU A 168 53.19 8.19 7.16
N GLU A 169 52.37 9.12 7.64
CA GLU A 169 52.80 10.23 8.50
C GLU A 169 53.42 9.74 9.81
N LEU A 170 52.83 8.70 10.43
CA LEU A 170 53.34 8.09 11.65
C LEU A 170 54.67 7.36 11.39
N SER A 171 54.80 6.71 10.23
CA SER A 171 56.05 6.08 9.78
C SER A 171 57.15 7.09 9.44
N LYS A 172 56.79 8.26 8.88
CA LYS A 172 57.71 9.39 8.64
C LYS A 172 58.21 9.97 9.96
N LEU A 173 57.33 10.16 10.94
CA LEU A 173 57.69 10.69 12.25
C LEU A 173 58.71 9.78 12.96
N ASP A 174 58.50 8.46 12.95
CA ASP A 174 59.44 7.48 13.48
C ASP A 174 60.80 7.53 12.74
N ALA A 175 60.80 7.56 11.41
CA ALA A 175 62.03 7.68 10.61
C ALA A 175 62.81 8.98 10.93
N THR A 176 62.11 10.09 11.14
CA THR A 176 62.69 11.40 11.47
C THR A 176 63.33 11.41 12.86
N GLU A 177 62.65 10.82 13.85
CA GLU A 177 63.14 10.71 15.22
C GLU A 177 64.34 9.74 15.33
N ASN A 178 64.32 8.64 14.58
CA ASN A 178 65.46 7.71 14.50
C ASN A 178 66.68 8.37 13.82
N HIS A 179 66.47 9.13 12.73
CA HIS A 179 67.53 9.95 12.12
C HIS A 179 68.12 10.97 13.11
N ARG A 180 67.29 11.64 13.91
CA ARG A 180 67.74 12.62 14.92
C ARG A 180 68.63 11.95 15.98
N ARG A 181 68.21 10.80 16.52
CA ARG A 181 68.98 10.04 17.52
C ARG A 181 70.33 9.59 16.97
N GLU A 182 70.35 9.03 15.77
CA GLU A 182 71.59 8.53 15.16
C GLU A 182 72.58 9.67 14.88
N LYS A 183 72.08 10.82 14.43
CA LYS A 183 72.88 12.06 14.27
C LYS A 183 73.50 12.53 15.59
N GLU A 184 72.75 12.48 16.69
CA GLU A 184 73.23 12.86 18.02
C GLU A 184 74.31 11.89 18.54
N CYS A 185 74.11 10.58 18.37
CA CYS A 185 75.11 9.55 18.67
C CYS A 185 76.41 9.77 17.87
N ARG A 186 76.30 10.04 16.56
CA ARG A 186 77.45 10.29 15.68
C ARG A 186 78.25 11.51 16.12
N VAL A 187 77.59 12.64 16.42
CA VAL A 187 78.26 13.87 16.88
C VAL A 187 78.94 13.66 18.24
N ALA A 188 78.39 12.82 19.12
CA ALA A 188 79.05 12.44 20.37
C ALA A 188 80.32 11.59 20.13
N ALA A 189 80.26 10.64 19.19
CA ALA A 189 81.40 9.80 18.82
C ALA A 189 82.52 10.62 18.11
N GLU A 190 82.16 11.54 17.21
CA GLU A 190 83.09 12.46 16.54
C GLU A 190 83.87 13.30 17.58
N LYS A 191 83.18 13.91 18.55
CA LYS A 191 83.82 14.70 19.63
C LYS A 191 84.79 13.87 20.49
N LEU A 192 84.43 12.62 20.79
CA LEU A 192 85.28 11.73 21.58
C LEU A 192 86.53 11.30 20.77
N GLN A 193 86.36 11.06 19.47
CA GLN A 193 87.46 10.76 18.55
C GLN A 193 88.46 11.93 18.46
N ASP A 194 87.97 13.17 18.35
CA ASP A 194 88.82 14.36 18.32
C ASP A 194 89.58 14.56 19.64
N SER A 195 88.91 14.37 20.79
CA SER A 195 89.56 14.45 22.12
C SER A 195 90.69 13.42 22.29
N LEU A 196 90.45 12.17 21.87
CA LEU A 196 91.48 11.11 21.88
C LEU A 196 92.63 11.43 20.91
N ARG A 197 92.35 12.10 19.79
CA ARG A 197 93.35 12.49 18.80
C ARG A 197 94.28 13.57 19.32
N GLU A 198 93.75 14.60 20.00
CA GLU A 198 94.58 15.58 20.69
C GLU A 198 95.46 14.92 21.77
N GLU A 199 94.93 13.95 22.52
CA GLU A 199 95.70 13.22 23.54
C GLU A 199 96.81 12.37 22.91
N LEU A 200 96.53 11.68 21.81
CA LEU A 200 97.52 10.95 21.04
C LEU A 200 98.65 11.87 20.53
N ASP A 201 98.32 13.08 20.06
CA ASP A 201 99.32 14.01 19.54
C ASP A 201 100.18 14.60 20.67
N ARG A 202 99.60 14.91 21.85
CA ARG A 202 100.37 15.23 23.08
C ARG A 202 101.36 14.12 23.45
N VAL A 203 100.90 12.86 23.52
CA VAL A 203 101.76 11.70 23.86
C VAL A 203 102.84 11.47 22.80
N LYS A 204 102.60 11.78 21.52
CA LYS A 204 103.64 11.74 20.47
C LYS A 204 104.72 12.81 20.67
N GLU A 205 104.35 14.03 21.04
CA GLU A 205 105.31 15.11 21.32
C GLU A 205 106.21 14.76 22.50
N GLU A 206 105.63 14.28 23.60
CA GLU A 206 106.40 13.82 24.76
C GLU A 206 107.35 12.65 24.39
N LYS A 207 106.86 11.66 23.63
CA LYS A 207 107.67 10.55 23.09
C LYS A 207 108.83 11.03 22.24
N MET A 208 108.62 12.07 21.42
CA MET A 208 109.69 12.67 20.62
C MET A 208 110.71 13.42 21.49
N ALA A 209 110.25 14.18 22.48
CA ALA A 209 111.13 14.84 23.46
C ALA A 209 111.98 13.82 24.25
N ALA A 210 111.36 12.74 24.74
CA ALA A 210 112.06 11.63 25.41
C ALA A 210 113.09 10.97 24.46
N LYS A 211 112.73 10.71 23.20
CA LYS A 211 113.65 10.15 22.19
C LYS A 211 114.85 11.06 21.91
N HIS A 212 114.64 12.38 21.79
CA HIS A 212 115.73 13.35 21.65
C HIS A 212 116.63 13.38 22.90
N LYS A 213 116.04 13.28 24.10
CA LYS A 213 116.79 13.25 25.37
C LYS A 213 117.65 11.98 25.50
N VAL A 214 117.13 10.81 25.10
CA VAL A 214 117.93 9.57 24.99
C VAL A 214 119.11 9.76 24.04
N ALA A 215 118.88 10.26 22.83
CA ALA A 215 119.95 10.45 21.84
C ALA A 215 121.04 11.44 22.32
N SER A 216 120.65 12.52 23.00
CA SER A 216 121.61 13.48 23.58
C SER A 216 122.44 12.88 24.72
N LEU A 217 121.84 12.05 25.58
CA LEU A 217 122.56 11.37 26.65
C LEU A 217 123.47 10.27 26.12
N GLU A 218 123.08 9.57 25.05
CA GLU A 218 123.90 8.56 24.37
C GLU A 218 125.15 9.18 23.71
N ASP A 219 125.01 10.32 23.03
CA ASP A 219 126.15 11.04 22.44
C ASP A 219 127.09 11.60 23.53
N MET A 220 126.54 12.16 24.61
CA MET A 220 127.33 12.67 25.74
C MET A 220 128.10 11.55 26.44
N TYR A 221 127.47 10.40 26.67
CA TYR A 221 128.10 9.20 27.21
C TYR A 221 129.23 8.68 26.29
N LYS A 222 128.98 8.66 24.97
CA LYS A 222 129.98 8.23 23.98
C LYS A 222 131.21 9.14 23.98
N ARG A 223 131.02 10.47 23.99
CA ARG A 223 132.13 11.45 24.07
C ARG A 223 132.96 11.29 25.35
N LEU A 224 132.32 11.06 26.50
CA LEU A 224 133.03 10.78 27.76
C LEU A 224 133.85 9.47 27.68
N GLN A 225 133.30 8.43 27.04
CA GLN A 225 133.99 7.15 26.87
C GLN A 225 135.18 7.25 25.91
N GLU A 226 135.06 8.01 24.81
CA GLU A 226 136.16 8.34 23.90
C GLU A 226 137.27 9.13 24.63
N TYR A 227 136.91 10.18 25.40
CA TYR A 227 137.85 10.98 26.19
C TYR A 227 138.63 10.16 27.23
N ASN A 228 137.95 9.26 27.95
CA ASN A 228 138.57 8.37 28.94
C ASN A 228 139.56 7.39 28.28
N THR A 229 139.26 6.94 27.06
CA THR A 229 140.16 6.09 26.26
C THR A 229 141.43 6.85 25.82
N SER A 230 141.31 8.11 25.40
CA SER A 230 142.46 8.96 25.08
C SER A 230 143.34 9.26 26.31
N LEU A 231 142.73 9.46 27.48
CA LEU A 231 143.43 9.64 28.76
C LEU A 231 144.25 8.39 29.15
N GLN A 232 143.73 7.18 28.89
CA GLN A 232 144.49 5.95 29.08
C GLN A 232 145.70 5.88 28.15
N GLN A 233 145.53 6.18 26.85
CA GLN A 233 146.62 6.16 25.87
C GLN A 233 147.74 7.17 26.18
N TYR A 234 147.39 8.35 26.71
CA TYR A 234 148.37 9.37 27.12
C TYR A 234 149.25 8.90 28.30
N ASN A 235 148.65 8.24 29.30
CA ASN A 235 149.38 7.71 30.46
C ASN A 235 150.39 6.61 30.07
N THR A 236 150.02 5.71 29.16
CA THR A 236 150.95 4.67 28.66
C THR A 236 152.19 5.26 28.00
N LYS A 237 152.06 6.43 27.35
CA LYS A 237 153.17 7.14 26.69
C LYS A 237 154.10 7.82 27.70
N LEU A 238 153.53 8.45 28.74
CA LEU A 238 154.28 9.01 29.87
C LEU A 238 155.12 7.96 30.63
N GLN A 239 154.63 6.71 30.71
CA GLN A 239 155.41 5.61 31.29
C GLN A 239 156.60 5.21 30.40
N THR A 240 156.48 5.26 29.08
CA THR A 240 157.58 4.90 28.16
C THR A 240 158.70 5.94 28.15
N ASP A 241 158.39 7.23 28.23
CA ASP A 241 159.39 8.30 28.31
C ASP A 241 160.20 8.24 29.63
N LEU A 242 159.59 7.76 30.71
CA LEU A 242 160.23 7.60 32.02
C LEU A 242 161.25 6.44 32.05
N GLU A 243 161.04 5.40 31.22
CA GLU A 243 162.00 4.32 31.00
C GLU A 243 163.25 4.81 30.24
N ALA A 244 163.07 5.62 29.19
CA ALA A 244 164.16 6.10 28.34
C ALA A 244 165.18 6.98 29.08
N VAL A 245 164.73 7.78 30.06
CA VAL A 245 165.61 8.62 30.90
C VAL A 245 166.50 7.76 31.82
N ARG A 246 166.02 6.59 32.28
CA ARG A 246 166.80 5.67 33.13
C ARG A 246 168.00 5.08 32.38
N GLU A 247 167.84 4.74 31.10
CA GLU A 247 168.93 4.20 30.27
C GLU A 247 169.99 5.23 29.85
N ALA A 248 169.66 6.53 29.90
CA ALA A 248 170.65 7.60 29.71
C ALA A 248 171.54 7.73 30.96
N HIS A 249 170.96 7.65 32.16
CA HIS A 249 171.67 7.76 33.44
C HIS A 249 172.70 6.63 33.65
N THR A 250 172.41 5.40 33.21
CA THR A 250 173.33 4.26 33.33
C THR A 250 174.53 4.33 32.38
N ARG A 251 174.45 5.10 31.29
CA ARG A 251 175.59 5.34 30.38
C ARG A 251 176.57 6.36 30.97
N ALA A 252 176.07 7.44 31.57
CA ALA A 252 176.91 8.46 32.21
C ALA A 252 177.69 7.94 33.44
N GLU A 253 177.12 7.00 34.22
CA GLU A 253 177.84 6.34 35.33
C GLU A 253 179.06 5.51 34.86
N LYS A 254 179.07 5.01 33.61
CA LYS A 254 180.17 4.18 33.10
C LYS A 254 181.42 4.99 32.73
N GLU A 255 181.24 6.18 32.15
CA GLU A 255 182.36 7.09 31.81
C GLU A 255 182.97 7.74 33.07
N LYS A 256 182.13 8.05 34.07
CA LYS A 256 182.53 8.52 35.41
C LYS A 256 183.54 7.59 36.11
N SER A 257 183.49 6.29 35.86
CA SER A 257 184.36 5.30 36.52
C SER A 257 185.79 5.24 35.95
N SER A 258 186.10 5.93 34.85
CA SER A 258 187.42 5.95 34.20
C SER A 258 188.26 7.19 34.52
N ILE A 259 187.66 8.25 35.08
CA ILE A 259 188.30 9.56 35.29
C ILE A 259 188.45 9.87 36.80
N LEU A 260 187.90 9.02 37.68
CA LEU A 260 188.18 8.99 39.13
C LEU A 260 189.49 8.23 39.44
N GLU A 261 190.52 8.46 38.62
CA GLU A 261 191.88 7.97 38.82
C GLU A 261 192.59 8.81 39.91
N ASN A 262 193.44 8.17 40.72
CA ASN A 262 194.38 8.76 41.67
C ASN A 262 194.02 10.11 42.36
N LEU A 263 193.68 9.97 43.65
CA LEU A 263 194.08 10.90 44.73
C LEU A 263 193.17 12.13 45.03
N THR A 264 192.03 11.81 45.65
CA THR A 264 191.60 12.39 46.95
C THR A 264 192.15 13.78 47.36
N THR A 265 191.32 14.83 47.33
CA THR A 265 190.79 15.46 48.56
C THR A 265 189.73 16.56 48.31
N LEU A 266 188.94 16.81 49.37
CA LEU A 266 188.04 17.95 49.63
C LEU A 266 186.66 18.02 48.93
N ARG A 267 185.68 17.63 49.76
CA ARG A 267 184.22 17.81 49.58
C ARG A 267 183.79 19.26 49.85
N GLY A 268 182.66 19.62 49.25
CA GLY A 268 181.87 20.84 49.55
C GLY A 268 181.51 21.57 48.25
N HIS A 269 180.32 21.43 47.68
CA HIS A 269 179.03 21.59 48.37
C HIS A 269 177.93 20.67 47.79
N SER A 270 177.29 19.89 48.65
CA SER A 270 175.99 19.27 48.36
C SER A 270 174.93 19.90 49.26
N LYS A 271 174.17 20.86 48.72
CA LYS A 271 172.95 21.42 49.35
C LYS A 271 172.03 22.18 48.38
N SER A 272 171.77 21.62 47.19
CA SER A 272 170.91 22.24 46.16
C SER A 272 169.95 21.26 45.46
N LEU A 273 170.15 19.93 45.61
CA LEU A 273 169.33 18.91 44.94
C LEU A 273 168.22 18.31 45.82
N GLN A 274 168.12 18.69 47.09
CA GLN A 274 167.17 18.10 48.03
C GLN A 274 165.79 18.79 48.01
N ASP A 275 165.73 20.06 47.60
CA ASP A 275 164.49 20.86 47.62
C ASP A 275 163.57 20.61 46.40
N GLN A 276 164.09 20.08 45.29
CA GLN A 276 163.30 19.81 44.08
C GLN A 276 162.45 18.53 44.17
N LEU A 277 162.76 17.60 45.07
CA LEU A 277 162.09 16.29 45.14
C LEU A 277 160.75 16.35 45.92
N ALA A 278 160.50 17.43 46.67
CA ALA A 278 159.28 17.59 47.46
C ALA A 278 158.06 18.07 46.64
N SER A 279 158.26 18.88 45.58
CA SER A 279 157.15 19.49 44.82
C SER A 279 156.39 18.47 43.95
N SER A 280 157.07 17.46 43.42
CA SER A 280 156.51 16.49 42.47
C SER A 280 155.41 15.60 43.06
N ARG A 281 155.43 15.33 44.38
CA ARG A 281 154.44 14.46 45.03
C ARG A 281 153.05 15.09 45.17
N VAL A 282 152.95 16.41 45.33
CA VAL A 282 151.65 17.09 45.53
C VAL A 282 150.79 17.04 44.27
N SER A 283 151.41 17.17 43.09
CA SER A 283 150.74 17.11 41.78
C SER A 283 150.09 15.74 41.50
N GLN A 284 150.62 14.66 42.06
CA GLN A 284 150.12 13.31 41.79
C GLN A 284 148.80 13.01 42.53
N ASP A 285 148.61 13.53 43.74
CA ASP A 285 147.39 13.29 44.54
C ASP A 285 146.17 14.09 44.03
N GLU A 286 146.37 15.27 43.42
CA GLU A 286 145.28 16.05 42.82
C GLU A 286 144.67 15.34 41.60
N ALA A 287 145.50 14.69 40.78
CA ALA A 287 145.05 13.95 39.60
C ALA A 287 144.19 12.72 39.96
N VAL A 288 144.44 12.07 41.10
CA VAL A 288 143.65 10.90 41.55
C VAL A 288 142.23 11.31 41.95
N LYS A 289 142.05 12.44 42.65
CA LYS A 289 140.71 12.92 43.04
C LYS A 289 139.82 13.27 41.85
N GLN A 290 140.37 13.83 40.77
CA GLN A 290 139.60 14.15 39.57
C GLN A 290 139.04 12.89 38.88
N LYS A 291 139.80 11.78 38.88
CA LYS A 291 139.38 10.49 38.31
C LYS A 291 138.15 9.91 39.02
N GLU A 292 138.10 9.99 40.35
CA GLU A 292 136.99 9.42 41.13
C GLU A 292 135.69 10.22 40.94
N SER A 293 135.79 11.55 40.82
CA SER A 293 134.65 12.42 40.51
C SER A 293 133.98 12.04 39.18
N LEU A 294 134.78 11.88 38.11
CA LEU A 294 134.28 11.56 36.77
C LEU A 294 133.63 10.17 36.70
N LEU A 295 134.11 9.19 37.48
CA LEU A 295 133.49 7.86 37.55
C LEU A 295 132.09 7.89 38.17
N MET A 296 131.84 8.77 39.13
CA MET A 296 130.52 8.94 39.74
C MET A 296 129.54 9.62 38.77
N GLU A 297 130.01 10.58 37.98
CA GLU A 297 129.22 11.26 36.96
C GLU A 297 128.75 10.29 35.85
N VAL A 298 129.66 9.42 35.36
CA VAL A 298 129.31 8.34 34.42
C VAL A 298 128.25 7.39 34.99
N LYS A 299 128.31 7.08 36.29
CA LYS A 299 127.32 6.22 36.96
C LYS A 299 125.94 6.88 37.04
N ASN A 300 125.88 8.17 37.35
CA ASN A 300 124.63 8.92 37.42
C ASN A 300 123.97 9.05 36.03
N LEU A 301 124.73 9.45 35.01
CA LEU A 301 124.26 9.53 33.62
C LEU A 301 123.71 8.20 33.10
N ARG A 302 124.32 7.07 33.49
CA ARG A 302 123.83 5.73 33.13
C ARG A 302 122.49 5.40 33.79
N SER A 303 122.23 5.87 35.01
CA SER A 303 120.96 5.70 35.71
C SER A 303 119.85 6.55 35.07
N GLU A 304 120.15 7.81 34.75
CA GLU A 304 119.21 8.70 34.06
C GLU A 304 118.84 8.18 32.66
N LEU A 305 119.82 7.69 31.90
CA LEU A 305 119.59 7.10 30.57
C LEU A 305 118.65 5.89 30.64
N GLN A 306 118.75 5.06 31.68
CA GLN A 306 117.86 3.92 31.86
C GLN A 306 116.42 4.36 32.17
N GLN A 307 116.24 5.33 33.07
CA GLN A 307 114.91 5.85 33.43
C GLN A 307 114.20 6.47 32.22
N VAL A 308 114.89 7.32 31.44
CA VAL A 308 114.30 7.97 30.24
C VAL A 308 113.95 6.93 29.14
N ARG A 309 114.66 5.80 29.07
CA ARG A 309 114.30 4.69 28.17
C ARG A 309 113.01 3.98 28.61
N GLU A 310 112.83 3.74 29.90
CA GLU A 310 111.61 3.14 30.44
C GLU A 310 110.38 4.05 30.26
N ASP A 311 110.54 5.36 30.47
CA ASP A 311 109.48 6.35 30.24
C ASP A 311 109.11 6.43 28.74
N ARG A 312 110.10 6.45 27.84
CA ARG A 312 109.90 6.37 26.38
C ARG A 312 109.08 5.13 26.01
N ASP A 313 109.40 3.97 26.57
CA ASP A 313 108.75 2.72 26.21
C ASP A 313 107.31 2.64 26.74
N ARG A 314 107.01 3.26 27.90
CA ARG A 314 105.63 3.49 28.36
C ARG A 314 104.85 4.38 27.40
N GLN A 315 105.43 5.50 26.97
CA GLN A 315 104.81 6.41 25.99
C GLN A 315 104.58 5.75 24.62
N VAL A 316 105.46 4.84 24.19
CA VAL A 316 105.26 4.03 22.98
C VAL A 316 104.01 3.15 23.10
N VAL A 317 103.83 2.45 24.22
CA VAL A 317 102.66 1.58 24.45
C VAL A 317 101.36 2.40 24.56
N GLN A 318 101.39 3.55 25.25
CA GLN A 318 100.23 4.44 25.37
C GLN A 318 99.83 5.03 24.01
N SER A 319 100.82 5.46 23.21
CA SER A 319 100.60 5.97 21.85
C SER A 319 99.96 4.92 20.94
N GLN A 320 100.32 3.62 21.07
CA GLN A 320 99.68 2.56 20.30
C GLN A 320 98.23 2.32 20.71
N LYS A 321 97.94 2.27 22.03
CA LYS A 321 96.57 2.07 22.54
C LYS A 321 95.61 3.17 22.07
N LEU A 322 96.02 4.44 22.19
CA LEU A 322 95.24 5.58 21.72
C LEU A 322 95.01 5.54 20.19
N ALA A 323 96.00 5.10 19.41
CA ALA A 323 95.85 4.93 17.97
C ALA A 323 94.84 3.82 17.61
N ASP A 324 94.85 2.69 18.32
CA ASP A 324 93.91 1.58 18.11
C ASP A 324 92.48 1.96 18.52
N GLU A 325 92.30 2.79 19.55
CA GLU A 325 90.99 3.30 19.98
C GLU A 325 90.42 4.32 18.98
N ILE A 326 91.22 5.26 18.49
CA ILE A 326 90.83 6.19 17.43
C ILE A 326 90.39 5.43 16.16
N LEU A 327 91.06 4.32 15.82
CA LEU A 327 90.68 3.49 14.68
C LEU A 327 89.26 2.90 14.84
N LYS A 328 88.94 2.37 16.03
CA LYS A 328 87.61 1.81 16.34
C LYS A 328 86.51 2.86 16.27
N TYR A 329 86.74 4.05 16.85
CA TYR A 329 85.77 5.15 16.78
C TYR A 329 85.57 5.62 15.34
N LYS A 330 86.63 5.69 14.52
CA LYS A 330 86.55 6.02 13.10
C LYS A 330 85.70 5.03 12.30
N GLU A 331 85.83 3.72 12.55
CA GLU A 331 84.96 2.71 11.95
C GLU A 331 83.50 2.84 12.40
N SER A 332 83.27 3.15 13.68
CA SER A 332 81.93 3.37 14.24
C SER A 332 81.23 4.58 13.62
N VAL A 333 81.94 5.70 13.48
CA VAL A 333 81.45 6.92 12.81
C VAL A 333 81.15 6.64 11.33
N GLY A 334 81.96 5.83 10.65
CA GLY A 334 81.72 5.40 9.27
C GLY A 334 80.42 4.59 9.09
N LYS A 335 80.15 3.64 10.00
CA LYS A 335 78.89 2.86 9.99
C LYS A 335 77.67 3.73 10.27
N SER A 336 77.74 4.53 11.34
CA SER A 336 76.70 5.50 11.72
C SER A 336 76.38 6.49 10.57
N SER A 337 77.40 6.96 9.84
CA SER A 337 77.18 7.82 8.66
C SER A 337 76.40 7.12 7.54
N HIS A 338 76.66 5.84 7.28
CA HIS A 338 75.93 5.09 6.25
C HIS A 338 74.47 4.83 6.64
N GLU A 339 74.22 4.51 7.91
CA GLU A 339 72.86 4.38 8.45
C GLU A 339 72.10 5.71 8.42
N LEU A 340 72.79 6.83 8.66
CA LEU A 340 72.23 8.17 8.53
C LEU A 340 71.76 8.48 7.10
N ASP A 341 72.56 8.14 6.08
CA ASP A 341 72.21 8.34 4.66
C ASP A 341 70.98 7.50 4.25
N ILE A 342 70.89 6.26 4.72
CA ILE A 342 69.73 5.39 4.50
C ILE A 342 68.46 5.98 5.14
N LEU A 343 68.56 6.51 6.36
CA LEU A 343 67.45 7.14 7.05
C LEU A 343 67.00 8.45 6.37
N ILE A 344 67.93 9.25 5.84
CA ILE A 344 67.62 10.44 5.02
C ILE A 344 66.82 10.04 3.77
N ALA A 345 67.31 9.07 3.01
CA ALA A 345 66.64 8.60 1.80
C ALA A 345 65.23 8.05 2.08
N LYS A 346 65.08 7.27 3.16
CA LYS A 346 63.78 6.75 3.63
C LYS A 346 62.83 7.87 4.04
N SER A 347 63.31 8.88 4.78
CA SER A 347 62.49 10.02 5.20
C SER A 347 62.00 10.85 4.00
N GLY A 348 62.87 11.10 3.01
CA GLY A 348 62.50 11.82 1.79
C GLY A 348 61.44 11.10 0.95
N SER A 349 61.56 9.78 0.78
CA SER A 349 60.57 8.97 0.05
C SER A 349 59.19 8.94 0.74
N LEU A 350 59.16 8.85 2.08
CA LEU A 350 57.92 8.94 2.85
C LEU A 350 57.28 10.34 2.77
N GLU A 351 58.10 11.40 2.73
CA GLU A 351 57.63 12.78 2.58
C GLU A 351 56.97 13.04 1.22
N GLU A 352 57.58 12.55 0.14
CA GLU A 352 57.01 12.61 -1.22
C GLU A 352 55.67 11.84 -1.30
N THR A 353 55.61 10.64 -0.73
CA THR A 353 54.39 9.81 -0.73
C THR A 353 53.26 10.47 0.08
N CYS A 354 53.56 11.02 1.26
CA CYS A 354 52.60 11.80 2.06
C CYS A 354 52.08 13.04 1.29
N SER A 355 52.94 13.71 0.52
CA SER A 355 52.56 14.87 -0.29
C SER A 355 51.59 14.48 -1.40
N LEU A 356 51.90 13.42 -2.15
CA LEU A 356 51.04 12.88 -3.22
C LEU A 356 49.67 12.42 -2.69
N GLN A 357 49.63 11.77 -1.53
CA GLN A 357 48.36 11.35 -0.92
C GLN A 357 47.53 12.55 -0.45
N LYS A 358 48.15 13.62 0.09
CA LYS A 358 47.47 14.87 0.46
C LYS A 358 46.86 15.57 -0.75
N GLU A 359 47.59 15.68 -1.87
CA GLU A 359 47.04 16.24 -3.11
C GLU A 359 45.88 15.40 -3.66
N ARG A 360 45.99 14.07 -3.61
CA ARG A 360 44.93 13.17 -4.08
C ARG A 360 43.65 13.28 -3.24
N ILE A 361 43.76 13.38 -1.92
CA ILE A 361 42.63 13.64 -1.01
C ILE A 361 41.99 14.99 -1.36
N LYS A 362 42.78 16.05 -1.51
CA LYS A 362 42.29 17.39 -1.83
C LYS A 362 41.51 17.44 -3.16
N MET A 363 41.95 16.72 -4.19
CA MET A 363 41.20 16.64 -5.45
C MET A 363 39.87 15.87 -5.29
N LEU A 364 39.86 14.76 -4.54
CA LEU A 364 38.63 14.01 -4.27
C LEU A 364 37.64 14.80 -3.40
N GLU A 365 38.12 15.63 -2.46
CA GLU A 365 37.28 16.54 -1.69
C GLU A 365 36.64 17.63 -2.56
N GLN A 366 37.36 18.12 -3.58
CA GLN A 366 36.81 19.06 -4.57
C GLN A 366 35.78 18.40 -5.50
N GLU A 367 36.04 17.18 -5.98
CA GLU A 367 35.06 16.38 -6.75
C GLU A 367 33.81 16.06 -5.91
N LEU A 368 33.97 15.72 -4.63
CA LEU A 368 32.87 15.50 -3.69
C LEU A 368 32.05 16.79 -3.46
N ALA A 369 32.70 17.94 -3.34
CA ALA A 369 32.00 19.22 -3.21
C ALA A 369 31.17 19.52 -4.48
N PHE A 370 31.77 19.37 -5.66
CA PHE A 370 31.06 19.55 -6.93
C PHE A 370 29.89 18.56 -7.13
N ALA A 371 30.04 17.30 -6.67
CA ALA A 371 28.98 16.32 -6.69
C ALA A 371 27.82 16.68 -5.72
N LYS A 372 28.13 17.24 -4.55
CA LYS A 372 27.12 17.76 -3.61
C LYS A 372 26.40 18.99 -4.16
N ASP A 373 27.11 19.94 -4.77
CA ASP A 373 26.50 21.13 -5.39
C ASP A 373 25.59 20.72 -6.55
N LYS A 374 25.98 19.70 -7.33
CA LYS A 374 25.10 19.07 -8.34
C LYS A 374 23.86 18.45 -7.73
N LEU A 375 23.98 17.68 -6.63
CA LEU A 375 22.83 17.13 -5.92
C LEU A 375 21.89 18.26 -5.46
N GLN A 376 22.44 19.33 -4.89
CA GLN A 376 21.65 20.48 -4.43
C GLN A 376 20.97 21.25 -5.59
N MET A 377 21.61 21.33 -6.76
CA MET A 377 20.95 21.82 -7.99
C MET A 377 19.86 20.88 -8.49
N VAL A 378 20.05 19.56 -8.38
CA VAL A 378 19.02 18.56 -8.71
C VAL A 378 17.84 18.68 -7.74
N ASP A 379 18.07 18.85 -6.44
CA ASP A 379 17.01 19.13 -5.45
C ASP A 379 16.24 20.42 -5.77
N ALA A 380 16.96 21.50 -6.13
CA ALA A 380 16.33 22.77 -6.53
C ALA A 380 15.52 22.64 -7.83
N SER A 381 16.02 21.88 -8.80
CA SER A 381 15.30 21.52 -10.03
C SER A 381 14.09 20.62 -9.74
N MET A 382 14.24 19.70 -8.78
CA MET A 382 13.18 18.79 -8.33
C MET A 382 12.06 19.56 -7.62
N SER A 383 12.35 20.68 -6.96
CA SER A 383 11.32 21.58 -6.44
C SER A 383 10.43 22.17 -7.56
N HIS A 384 10.97 22.45 -8.74
CA HIS A 384 10.17 22.92 -9.88
C HIS A 384 9.35 21.81 -10.53
N THR A 385 9.92 20.62 -10.74
CA THR A 385 9.13 19.46 -11.20
C THR A 385 8.10 19.01 -10.16
N MET A 386 8.35 19.25 -8.87
CA MET A 386 7.36 19.04 -7.79
C MET A 386 6.18 20.02 -7.92
N THR A 387 6.39 21.27 -8.36
CA THR A 387 5.26 22.18 -8.67
C THR A 387 4.44 21.71 -9.88
N GLU A 388 5.08 21.22 -10.95
CA GLU A 388 4.35 20.58 -12.07
C GLU A 388 3.60 19.32 -11.62
N PHE A 389 4.19 18.53 -10.73
CA PHE A 389 3.60 17.33 -10.16
C PHE A 389 2.38 17.66 -9.29
N GLU A 390 2.44 18.71 -8.47
CA GLU A 390 1.31 19.20 -7.68
C GLU A 390 0.15 19.64 -8.59
N GLU A 391 0.44 20.33 -9.71
CA GLU A 391 -0.56 20.69 -10.72
C GLU A 391 -1.18 19.46 -11.42
N GLN A 392 -0.38 18.47 -11.84
CA GLN A 392 -0.91 17.26 -12.48
C GLN A 392 -1.74 16.44 -11.49
N LYS A 393 -1.29 16.31 -10.23
CA LYS A 393 -2.03 15.67 -9.14
C LYS A 393 -3.35 16.36 -8.86
N GLN A 394 -3.39 17.69 -8.96
CA GLN A 394 -4.61 18.48 -8.85
C GLN A 394 -5.58 18.21 -10.01
N ARG A 395 -5.10 18.14 -11.26
CA ARG A 395 -5.93 17.76 -12.43
C ARG A 395 -6.46 16.33 -12.32
N THR A 396 -5.67 15.39 -11.83
CA THR A 396 -6.11 14.01 -11.57
C THR A 396 -7.26 13.96 -10.56
N ARG A 397 -7.18 14.73 -9.46
CA ARG A 397 -8.29 14.86 -8.50
C ARG A 397 -9.54 15.47 -9.13
N GLU A 398 -9.39 16.55 -9.90
CA GLU A 398 -10.52 17.22 -10.57
C GLU A 398 -11.24 16.30 -11.57
N LEU A 399 -10.49 15.41 -12.25
CA LEU A 399 -11.06 14.37 -13.11
C LEU A 399 -11.76 13.27 -12.28
N GLN A 400 -11.19 12.85 -11.15
CA GLN A 400 -11.80 11.85 -10.25
C GLN A 400 -13.09 12.37 -9.59
N ASP A 401 -13.10 13.62 -9.12
CA ASP A 401 -14.29 14.26 -8.53
C ASP A 401 -15.41 14.39 -9.58
N ARG A 402 -15.09 14.88 -10.80
CA ARG A 402 -16.06 14.92 -11.90
C ARG A 402 -16.59 13.54 -12.30
N LEU A 403 -15.73 12.52 -12.34
CA LEU A 403 -16.13 11.16 -12.64
C LEU A 403 -17.14 10.63 -11.60
N ALA A 404 -16.87 10.87 -10.31
CA ALA A 404 -17.75 10.49 -9.22
C ALA A 404 -19.10 11.24 -9.26
N ASP A 405 -19.10 12.54 -9.58
CA ASP A 405 -20.32 13.33 -9.75
C ASP A 405 -21.18 12.81 -10.91
N THR A 406 -20.57 12.53 -12.08
CA THR A 406 -21.27 11.95 -13.23
C THR A 406 -21.81 10.54 -12.93
N GLU A 407 -21.06 9.71 -12.20
CA GLU A 407 -21.53 8.40 -11.73
C GLU A 407 -22.73 8.52 -10.77
N HIS A 408 -22.70 9.48 -9.85
CA HIS A 408 -23.82 9.74 -8.94
C HIS A 408 -25.08 10.19 -9.70
N GLN A 409 -24.92 11.08 -10.69
CA GLN A 409 -26.02 11.54 -11.53
C GLN A 409 -26.63 10.41 -12.38
N LEU A 410 -25.81 9.48 -12.89
CA LEU A 410 -26.30 8.27 -13.57
C LEU A 410 -27.13 7.39 -12.62
N CYS A 411 -26.69 7.18 -11.38
CA CYS A 411 -27.44 6.40 -10.40
C CYS A 411 -28.77 7.07 -9.98
N GLU A 412 -28.81 8.39 -9.82
CA GLU A 412 -30.07 9.11 -9.59
C GLU A 412 -31.00 9.03 -10.82
N GLY A 413 -30.46 9.17 -12.03
CA GLY A 413 -31.18 9.06 -13.29
C GLY A 413 -31.84 7.69 -13.46
N GLU A 414 -31.10 6.61 -13.22
CA GLU A 414 -31.58 5.22 -13.19
C GLU A 414 -32.78 5.03 -12.24
N LEU A 415 -32.68 5.56 -11.01
CA LEU A 415 -33.74 5.47 -10.01
C LEU A 415 -35.00 6.24 -10.45
N LEU A 416 -34.80 7.40 -11.08
CA LEU A 416 -35.89 8.24 -11.57
C LEU A 416 -36.56 7.65 -12.81
N ARG A 417 -35.79 7.08 -13.76
CA ARG A 417 -36.29 6.29 -14.89
C ARG A 417 -37.19 5.15 -14.39
N LYS A 418 -36.74 4.40 -13.39
CA LYS A 418 -37.51 3.30 -12.77
C LYS A 418 -38.81 3.82 -12.13
N LYS A 419 -38.81 4.98 -11.47
CA LYS A 419 -40.04 5.61 -10.92
C LYS A 419 -41.00 6.04 -12.04
N LEU A 420 -40.53 6.83 -13.00
CA LEU A 420 -41.32 7.32 -14.15
C LEU A 420 -41.98 6.17 -14.93
N HIS A 421 -41.21 5.12 -15.22
CA HIS A 421 -41.70 3.92 -15.92
C HIS A 421 -42.85 3.23 -15.20
N ASN A 422 -42.76 3.11 -13.87
CA ASN A 422 -43.81 2.49 -13.06
C ASN A 422 -45.05 3.37 -12.97
N THR A 423 -44.90 4.68 -12.75
CA THR A 423 -46.02 5.63 -12.73
C THR A 423 -46.78 5.66 -14.07
N ILE A 424 -46.06 5.65 -15.22
CA ILE A 424 -46.69 5.53 -16.54
C ILE A 424 -47.51 4.24 -16.68
N LEU A 425 -47.04 3.13 -16.11
CA LEU A 425 -47.71 1.84 -16.19
C LEU A 425 -48.91 1.72 -15.23
N GLU A 426 -48.83 2.30 -14.03
CA GLU A 426 -49.96 2.40 -13.11
C GLU A 426 -51.09 3.29 -13.68
N LEU A 427 -50.73 4.43 -14.28
CA LEU A 427 -51.68 5.31 -14.98
C LEU A 427 -52.31 4.65 -16.23
N LYS A 428 -51.70 3.59 -16.78
CA LYS A 428 -52.26 2.79 -17.90
C LYS A 428 -53.19 1.65 -17.45
N GLY A 429 -53.32 1.38 -16.15
CA GLY A 429 -54.13 0.27 -15.63
C GLY A 429 -53.39 -1.07 -15.52
N ASN A 430 -53.82 -1.87 -14.53
CA ASN A 430 -53.16 -3.11 -14.11
C ASN A 430 -53.54 -4.33 -14.95
N ILE A 431 -54.76 -4.35 -15.49
CA ILE A 431 -55.14 -5.18 -16.64
C ILE A 431 -55.19 -4.25 -17.86
N ARG A 432 -54.63 -4.71 -18.97
CA ARG A 432 -54.83 -4.10 -20.30
C ARG A 432 -55.30 -5.13 -21.32
N VAL A 433 -55.97 -4.66 -22.36
CA VAL A 433 -56.48 -5.48 -23.45
C VAL A 433 -56.03 -4.89 -24.79
N PHE A 434 -55.26 -5.68 -25.55
CA PHE A 434 -54.84 -5.37 -26.92
C PHE A 434 -55.58 -6.28 -27.90
N CYS A 435 -56.26 -5.70 -28.89
CA CYS A 435 -56.87 -6.45 -29.98
C CYS A 435 -55.90 -6.56 -31.15
N ARG A 436 -55.73 -7.74 -31.73
CA ARG A 436 -54.91 -7.96 -32.93
C ARG A 436 -55.68 -8.73 -33.99
N VAL A 437 -55.91 -8.08 -35.13
CA VAL A 437 -56.49 -8.71 -36.32
C VAL A 437 -55.35 -9.34 -37.13
N ARG A 438 -55.48 -10.62 -37.50
CA ARG A 438 -54.49 -11.25 -38.38
C ARG A 438 -54.68 -10.82 -39.86
N PRO A 439 -53.66 -10.91 -40.72
CA PRO A 439 -53.85 -10.85 -42.17
C PRO A 439 -54.84 -11.91 -42.67
N LEU A 440 -55.50 -11.63 -43.80
CA LEU A 440 -56.19 -12.65 -44.59
C LEU A 440 -55.16 -13.67 -45.10
N LEU A 441 -55.49 -14.96 -44.98
CA LEU A 441 -54.70 -16.09 -45.45
C LEU A 441 -55.24 -16.58 -46.81
N PRO A 442 -54.43 -17.24 -47.66
CA PRO A 442 -54.90 -17.76 -48.95
C PRO A 442 -56.07 -18.74 -48.87
N ASP A 443 -56.23 -19.43 -47.73
CA ASP A 443 -57.32 -20.37 -47.46
C ASP A 443 -58.59 -19.70 -46.91
N ASP A 444 -58.53 -18.41 -46.52
CA ASP A 444 -59.73 -17.63 -46.21
C ASP A 444 -60.44 -17.30 -47.54
N GLY A 445 -61.74 -17.58 -47.62
CA GLY A 445 -62.49 -17.62 -48.89
C GLY A 445 -62.31 -16.40 -49.80
N GLY A 446 -61.41 -16.51 -50.79
CA GLY A 446 -61.05 -15.44 -51.71
C GLY A 446 -62.13 -15.11 -52.75
N ARG A 447 -63.16 -14.35 -52.35
CA ARG A 447 -64.07 -13.60 -53.23
C ARG A 447 -64.37 -12.23 -52.64
N GLN A 448 -64.79 -11.29 -53.49
CA GLN A 448 -64.97 -9.85 -53.16
C GLN A 448 -66.20 -9.57 -52.27
N GLU A 449 -66.27 -10.20 -51.09
CA GLU A 449 -67.21 -9.80 -50.04
C GLU A 449 -66.61 -8.68 -49.19
N ALA A 450 -67.47 -7.78 -48.70
CA ALA A 450 -67.03 -6.58 -47.98
C ALA A 450 -66.29 -6.94 -46.68
N SER A 451 -65.24 -6.18 -46.34
CA SER A 451 -64.46 -6.39 -45.11
C SER A 451 -65.37 -6.42 -43.88
N VAL A 452 -65.40 -7.56 -43.21
CA VAL A 452 -66.19 -7.80 -41.98
C VAL A 452 -65.67 -6.97 -40.81
N ILE A 453 -64.41 -6.54 -40.87
CA ILE A 453 -63.78 -5.68 -39.88
C ILE A 453 -63.59 -4.28 -40.48
N ALA A 454 -63.98 -3.26 -39.72
CA ALA A 454 -63.68 -1.86 -40.01
C ALA A 454 -63.01 -1.19 -38.80
N TYR A 455 -62.18 -0.19 -39.07
CA TYR A 455 -61.49 0.60 -38.04
C TYR A 455 -62.08 2.01 -38.01
N PRO A 456 -62.58 2.52 -36.88
CA PRO A 456 -63.13 3.86 -36.79
C PRO A 456 -62.07 4.95 -37.10
N THR A 457 -62.41 5.88 -38.00
CA THR A 457 -61.55 7.00 -38.40
C THR A 457 -61.71 8.24 -37.51
N SER A 458 -62.67 8.23 -36.58
CA SER A 458 -62.87 9.32 -35.60
C SER A 458 -61.67 9.46 -34.66
N THR A 459 -61.20 10.69 -34.44
CA THR A 459 -60.01 11.00 -33.63
C THR A 459 -60.03 10.42 -32.22
N GLU A 460 -61.21 10.29 -31.58
CA GLU A 460 -61.34 9.68 -30.24
C GLU A 460 -61.09 8.16 -30.19
N SER A 461 -61.27 7.45 -31.31
CA SER A 461 -61.17 5.99 -31.40
C SER A 461 -60.02 5.49 -32.28
N LEU A 462 -59.24 6.38 -32.87
CA LEU A 462 -58.13 6.04 -33.78
C LEU A 462 -57.09 5.16 -33.07
N GLY A 463 -56.82 3.97 -33.61
CA GLY A 463 -55.90 2.98 -33.02
C GLY A 463 -56.41 2.28 -31.74
N ARG A 464 -57.68 2.51 -31.34
CA ARG A 464 -58.33 1.90 -30.16
C ARG A 464 -59.67 1.25 -30.44
N GLY A 465 -60.36 1.64 -31.52
CA GLY A 465 -61.65 1.12 -31.93
C GLY A 465 -61.56 -0.02 -32.95
N ILE A 466 -62.52 -0.93 -32.90
CA ILE A 466 -62.74 -1.97 -33.92
C ILE A 466 -64.24 -2.23 -34.06
N ASP A 467 -64.74 -2.15 -35.30
CA ASP A 467 -66.12 -2.47 -35.66
C ASP A 467 -66.16 -3.84 -36.34
N VAL A 468 -67.06 -4.73 -35.90
CA VAL A 468 -67.36 -5.97 -36.62
C VAL A 468 -68.76 -5.89 -37.22
N VAL A 469 -68.85 -6.15 -38.52
CA VAL A 469 -70.10 -6.12 -39.29
C VAL A 469 -70.69 -7.54 -39.36
N GLN A 470 -71.87 -7.73 -38.78
CA GLN A 470 -72.62 -8.99 -38.89
C GLN A 470 -74.02 -8.71 -39.43
N SER A 471 -74.36 -9.30 -40.59
CA SER A 471 -75.69 -9.19 -41.21
C SER A 471 -76.18 -7.74 -41.37
N GLY A 472 -75.28 -6.82 -41.74
CA GLY A 472 -75.54 -5.38 -41.89
C GLY A 472 -75.45 -4.54 -40.61
N ASN A 473 -75.45 -5.17 -39.42
CA ASN A 473 -75.28 -4.47 -38.15
C ASN A 473 -73.80 -4.27 -37.81
N LYS A 474 -73.43 -3.06 -37.39
CA LYS A 474 -72.09 -2.77 -36.85
C LYS A 474 -72.07 -2.99 -35.33
N HIS A 475 -71.05 -3.71 -34.86
CA HIS A 475 -70.78 -3.90 -33.44
C HIS A 475 -69.43 -3.23 -33.08
N PRO A 476 -69.46 -2.02 -32.49
CA PRO A 476 -68.25 -1.30 -32.09
C PRO A 476 -67.68 -1.83 -30.77
N PHE A 477 -66.36 -1.90 -30.68
CA PHE A 477 -65.60 -2.21 -29.47
C PHE A 477 -64.42 -1.26 -29.31
N THR A 478 -63.98 -1.02 -28.06
CA THR A 478 -62.84 -0.16 -27.75
C THR A 478 -61.92 -0.84 -26.74
N PHE A 479 -60.61 -0.79 -27.02
CA PHE A 479 -59.55 -1.44 -26.25
C PHE A 479 -58.41 -0.46 -25.94
N ASP A 480 -57.35 -0.89 -25.25
CA ASP A 480 -56.17 -0.03 -25.02
C ASP A 480 -55.36 0.20 -26.29
N LYS A 481 -55.32 -0.81 -27.17
CA LYS A 481 -54.73 -0.76 -28.50
C LYS A 481 -55.46 -1.72 -29.43
N VAL A 482 -55.68 -1.31 -30.66
CA VAL A 482 -56.08 -2.18 -31.78
C VAL A 482 -54.95 -2.19 -32.79
N PHE A 483 -54.48 -3.39 -33.13
CA PHE A 483 -53.57 -3.66 -34.23
C PHE A 483 -54.38 -4.20 -35.40
N ASP A 484 -54.28 -3.53 -36.54
CA ASP A 484 -54.91 -3.96 -37.79
C ASP A 484 -54.15 -5.14 -38.43
N HIS A 485 -54.60 -5.56 -39.62
CA HIS A 485 -54.02 -6.66 -40.38
C HIS A 485 -52.63 -6.34 -40.99
N GLY A 486 -52.20 -5.07 -41.03
CA GLY A 486 -50.87 -4.65 -41.48
C GLY A 486 -49.81 -4.72 -40.38
N ALA A 487 -50.22 -4.70 -39.11
CA ALA A 487 -49.32 -4.64 -37.96
C ALA A 487 -48.35 -5.83 -37.84
N SER A 488 -47.06 -5.52 -37.95
CA SER A 488 -45.94 -6.44 -37.87
C SER A 488 -45.74 -7.03 -36.46
N GLN A 489 -44.93 -8.09 -36.36
CA GLN A 489 -44.52 -8.65 -35.06
C GLN A 489 -43.71 -7.66 -34.23
N GLU A 490 -42.95 -6.78 -34.88
CA GLU A 490 -42.09 -5.81 -34.23
C GLU A 490 -42.88 -4.64 -33.63
N GLU A 491 -43.84 -4.08 -34.37
CA GLU A 491 -44.73 -3.03 -33.86
C GLU A 491 -45.58 -3.52 -32.68
N VAL A 492 -46.06 -4.77 -32.75
CA VAL A 492 -46.79 -5.41 -31.64
C VAL A 492 -45.87 -5.64 -30.43
N PHE A 493 -44.61 -6.00 -30.64
CA PHE A 493 -43.63 -6.15 -29.58
C PHE A 493 -43.22 -4.79 -28.97
N PHE A 494 -43.06 -3.75 -29.78
CA PHE A 494 -42.68 -2.41 -29.34
C PHE A 494 -43.61 -1.87 -28.24
N GLU A 495 -44.93 -2.01 -28.41
CA GLU A 495 -45.94 -1.61 -27.42
C GLU A 495 -45.90 -2.42 -26.10
N ILE A 496 -45.33 -3.64 -26.11
CA ILE A 496 -45.20 -4.49 -24.90
C ILE A 496 -43.81 -4.51 -24.28
N SER A 497 -42.78 -4.00 -24.98
CA SER A 497 -41.38 -3.95 -24.50
C SER A 497 -41.24 -3.34 -23.10
N GLN A 498 -42.10 -2.37 -22.76
CA GLN A 498 -42.17 -1.72 -21.44
C GLN A 498 -42.69 -2.65 -20.32
N LEU A 499 -43.58 -3.59 -20.66
CA LEU A 499 -44.00 -4.64 -19.73
C LEU A 499 -42.86 -5.65 -19.51
N VAL A 500 -42.19 -6.07 -20.58
CA VAL A 500 -41.01 -6.97 -20.50
C VAL A 500 -39.94 -6.36 -19.60
N GLN A 501 -39.64 -5.06 -19.75
CA GLN A 501 -38.72 -4.34 -18.88
C GLN A 501 -39.16 -4.34 -17.40
N SER A 502 -40.48 -4.28 -17.12
CA SER A 502 -40.98 -4.35 -15.75
C SER A 502 -40.62 -5.68 -15.06
N ALA A 503 -40.59 -6.79 -15.80
CA ALA A 503 -40.17 -8.07 -15.23
C ALA A 503 -38.69 -8.04 -14.81
N LEU A 504 -37.82 -7.42 -15.62
CA LEU A 504 -36.41 -7.22 -15.27
C LEU A 504 -36.21 -6.26 -14.08
N ASP A 505 -37.04 -5.21 -13.99
CA ASP A 505 -37.00 -4.22 -12.90
C ASP A 505 -37.51 -4.76 -11.53
N GLY A 506 -38.03 -6.00 -11.47
CA GLY A 506 -38.49 -6.67 -10.24
C GLY A 506 -40.01 -6.69 -10.02
N TYR A 507 -40.80 -6.79 -11.10
CA TYR A 507 -42.26 -6.96 -11.04
C TYR A 507 -42.70 -8.32 -11.59
N LYS A 508 -43.92 -8.73 -11.22
CA LYS A 508 -44.64 -9.81 -11.89
C LYS A 508 -45.37 -9.26 -13.11
N VAL A 509 -45.25 -9.96 -14.22
CA VAL A 509 -45.84 -9.61 -15.51
C VAL A 509 -46.47 -10.84 -16.12
N CYS A 510 -47.72 -10.72 -16.58
CA CYS A 510 -48.44 -11.79 -17.25
C CYS A 510 -48.98 -11.30 -18.59
N ILE A 511 -48.60 -11.95 -19.69
CA ILE A 511 -49.12 -11.67 -21.03
C ILE A 511 -49.75 -12.96 -21.56
N PHE A 512 -51.03 -12.92 -21.94
CA PHE A 512 -51.73 -14.08 -22.47
C PHE A 512 -52.50 -13.78 -23.76
N ALA A 513 -52.46 -14.72 -24.72
CA ALA A 513 -53.18 -14.64 -25.98
C ALA A 513 -54.47 -15.47 -25.94
N TYR A 514 -55.58 -14.89 -26.40
CA TYR A 514 -56.92 -15.46 -26.37
C TYR A 514 -57.64 -15.26 -27.73
N GLY A 515 -58.56 -16.17 -28.08
CA GLY A 515 -59.36 -16.14 -29.30
C GLY A 515 -59.55 -17.53 -29.90
N GLN A 516 -60.34 -17.64 -30.97
CA GLN A 516 -60.60 -18.91 -31.66
C GLN A 516 -59.32 -19.56 -32.21
N THR A 517 -59.37 -20.85 -32.54
CA THR A 517 -58.38 -21.50 -33.41
C THR A 517 -58.29 -20.80 -34.77
N GLY A 518 -57.07 -20.74 -35.33
CA GLY A 518 -56.79 -19.99 -36.56
C GLY A 518 -56.70 -18.46 -36.43
N SER A 519 -56.98 -17.85 -35.28
CA SER A 519 -56.96 -16.38 -35.10
C SER A 519 -55.56 -15.73 -35.01
N GLY A 520 -54.49 -16.53 -34.85
CA GLY A 520 -53.11 -16.02 -34.74
C GLY A 520 -52.53 -15.91 -33.33
N LYS A 521 -53.11 -16.58 -32.32
CA LYS A 521 -52.57 -16.64 -30.94
C LYS A 521 -51.11 -17.12 -30.89
N THR A 522 -50.84 -18.34 -31.35
CA THR A 522 -49.50 -18.93 -31.40
C THR A 522 -48.54 -18.15 -32.29
N TYR A 523 -49.02 -17.52 -33.37
CA TYR A 523 -48.21 -16.61 -34.19
C TYR A 523 -47.83 -15.34 -33.40
N THR A 524 -48.72 -14.81 -32.56
CA THR A 524 -48.39 -13.68 -31.68
C THR A 524 -47.36 -14.11 -30.63
N MET A 525 -47.58 -15.23 -29.93
CA MET A 525 -46.73 -15.65 -28.81
C MET A 525 -45.36 -16.18 -29.26
N MET A 526 -45.32 -17.08 -30.25
CA MET A 526 -44.09 -17.74 -30.73
C MET A 526 -43.63 -17.17 -32.08
N GLY A 527 -44.56 -16.93 -33.00
CA GLY A 527 -44.26 -16.53 -34.38
C GLY A 527 -43.61 -17.66 -35.18
N ARG A 528 -42.65 -17.30 -36.03
CA ARG A 528 -41.71 -18.25 -36.66
C ARG A 528 -40.29 -17.89 -36.22
N PRO A 529 -39.76 -18.47 -35.12
CA PRO A 529 -38.46 -18.11 -34.53
C PRO A 529 -37.27 -18.15 -35.51
N GLU A 530 -37.36 -19.01 -36.52
CA GLU A 530 -36.37 -19.26 -37.57
C GLU A 530 -36.23 -18.09 -38.57
N THR A 531 -37.23 -17.19 -38.63
CA THR A 531 -37.20 -15.98 -39.46
C THR A 531 -37.19 -14.76 -38.52
N PRO A 532 -36.09 -13.97 -38.46
CA PRO A 532 -35.91 -12.91 -37.46
C PRO A 532 -37.09 -11.93 -37.35
N GLU A 533 -37.64 -11.53 -38.50
CA GLU A 533 -38.74 -10.58 -38.61
C GLU A 533 -40.07 -11.18 -38.07
N GLN A 534 -40.24 -12.50 -38.20
CA GLN A 534 -41.46 -13.21 -37.83
C GLN A 534 -41.46 -13.76 -36.39
N LYS A 535 -40.38 -13.57 -35.62
CA LYS A 535 -40.29 -13.88 -34.19
C LYS A 535 -41.45 -13.25 -33.41
N GLY A 536 -42.15 -14.04 -32.60
CA GLY A 536 -43.24 -13.59 -31.72
C GLY A 536 -42.76 -12.97 -30.42
N LEU A 537 -43.71 -12.77 -29.49
CA LEU A 537 -43.46 -12.10 -28.21
C LEU A 537 -42.45 -12.84 -27.32
N ILE A 538 -42.48 -14.18 -27.25
CA ILE A 538 -41.58 -14.98 -26.42
C ILE A 538 -40.11 -14.76 -26.80
N PRO A 539 -39.66 -15.09 -28.04
CA PRO A 539 -38.26 -14.89 -28.41
C PRO A 539 -37.81 -13.42 -28.29
N ARG A 540 -38.63 -12.45 -28.73
CA ARG A 540 -38.29 -11.02 -28.64
C ARG A 540 -38.16 -10.52 -27.19
N SER A 541 -39.03 -10.99 -26.28
CA SER A 541 -38.95 -10.64 -24.84
C SER A 541 -37.62 -11.09 -24.22
N LEU A 542 -37.16 -12.29 -24.61
CA LEU A 542 -35.93 -12.87 -24.11
C LEU A 542 -34.71 -12.14 -24.66
N GLU A 543 -34.70 -11.84 -25.96
CA GLU A 543 -33.64 -11.04 -26.59
C GLU A 543 -33.49 -9.67 -25.91
N GLN A 544 -34.60 -8.98 -25.62
CA GLN A 544 -34.58 -7.73 -24.84
C GLN A 544 -34.02 -7.96 -23.43
N ILE A 545 -34.50 -8.95 -22.68
CA ILE A 545 -34.07 -9.21 -21.29
C ILE A 545 -32.58 -9.53 -21.22
N PHE A 546 -32.06 -10.39 -22.11
CA PHE A 546 -30.64 -10.72 -22.13
C PHE A 546 -29.78 -9.49 -22.50
N LYS A 547 -30.14 -8.77 -23.57
CA LYS A 547 -29.43 -7.54 -23.99
C LYS A 547 -29.39 -6.50 -22.87
N THR A 548 -30.52 -6.24 -22.20
CA THR A 548 -30.58 -5.29 -21.09
C THR A 548 -29.80 -5.79 -19.87
N SER A 549 -29.88 -7.07 -19.52
CA SER A 549 -29.11 -7.63 -18.39
C SER A 549 -27.60 -7.55 -18.60
N GLN A 550 -27.13 -7.70 -19.85
CA GLN A 550 -25.73 -7.54 -20.21
C GLN A 550 -25.30 -6.07 -20.11
N SER A 551 -26.12 -5.13 -20.57
CA SER A 551 -25.86 -3.68 -20.40
C SER A 551 -25.74 -3.30 -18.92
N LEU A 552 -26.70 -3.73 -18.08
CA LEU A 552 -26.71 -3.48 -16.63
C LEU A 552 -25.56 -4.15 -15.86
N SER A 553 -24.86 -5.14 -16.45
CA SER A 553 -23.68 -5.74 -15.81
C SER A 553 -22.53 -4.75 -15.61
N THR A 554 -22.41 -3.74 -16.50
CA THR A 554 -21.44 -2.64 -16.39
C THR A 554 -21.69 -1.74 -15.16
N GLN A 555 -22.90 -1.79 -14.60
CA GLN A 555 -23.34 -1.08 -13.39
C GLN A 555 -23.35 -1.98 -12.14
N GLY A 556 -22.76 -3.18 -12.21
CA GLY A 556 -22.64 -4.11 -11.09
C GLY A 556 -23.84 -5.05 -10.85
N TRP A 557 -24.83 -5.08 -11.75
CA TRP A 557 -25.94 -6.05 -11.66
C TRP A 557 -25.54 -7.43 -12.19
N LYS A 558 -25.77 -8.46 -11.37
CA LYS A 558 -25.67 -9.88 -11.75
C LYS A 558 -27.06 -10.50 -11.75
N TYR A 559 -27.47 -11.07 -12.87
CA TYR A 559 -28.80 -11.70 -13.01
C TYR A 559 -28.68 -13.22 -13.11
N LYS A 560 -29.51 -13.93 -12.32
CA LYS A 560 -29.83 -15.34 -12.52
C LYS A 560 -31.20 -15.44 -13.18
N MET A 561 -31.29 -16.24 -14.25
CA MET A 561 -32.53 -16.47 -14.98
C MET A 561 -32.88 -17.96 -14.98
N GLN A 562 -34.14 -18.29 -14.74
CA GLN A 562 -34.64 -19.66 -14.72
C GLN A 562 -35.91 -19.78 -15.56
N VAL A 563 -35.99 -20.80 -16.41
CA VAL A 563 -37.13 -21.04 -17.32
C VAL A 563 -37.84 -22.33 -16.93
N SER A 564 -39.17 -22.31 -17.00
CA SER A 564 -40.00 -23.52 -17.05
C SER A 564 -41.07 -23.39 -18.13
N MET A 565 -41.46 -24.52 -18.72
CA MET A 565 -42.49 -24.60 -19.75
C MET A 565 -43.43 -25.76 -19.45
N LEU A 566 -44.72 -25.46 -19.37
CA LEU A 566 -45.76 -26.47 -19.13
C LEU A 566 -46.93 -26.32 -20.09
N GLU A 567 -47.71 -27.38 -20.17
CA GLU A 567 -48.94 -27.47 -20.94
C GLU A 567 -50.09 -27.90 -20.02
N ILE A 568 -51.22 -27.19 -20.05
CA ILE A 568 -52.45 -27.63 -19.40
C ILE A 568 -53.37 -28.21 -20.49
N TYR A 569 -53.60 -29.52 -20.41
CA TYR A 569 -54.44 -30.28 -21.34
C TYR A 569 -55.38 -31.18 -20.54
N ASN A 570 -56.69 -31.11 -20.80
CA ASN A 570 -57.72 -31.89 -20.09
C ASN A 570 -57.58 -31.82 -18.55
N GLU A 571 -57.52 -30.59 -17.99
CA GLU A 571 -57.27 -30.32 -16.55
C GLU A 571 -56.06 -31.06 -15.95
N SER A 572 -55.09 -31.44 -16.78
CA SER A 572 -53.85 -32.11 -16.39
C SER A 572 -52.64 -31.29 -16.85
N ILE A 573 -51.62 -31.21 -15.99
CA ILE A 573 -50.39 -30.47 -16.29
C ILE A 573 -49.39 -31.45 -16.89
N ARG A 574 -48.73 -31.05 -17.98
CA ARG A 574 -47.60 -31.76 -18.59
C ARG A 574 -46.39 -30.85 -18.60
N ASP A 575 -45.28 -31.35 -18.07
CA ASP A 575 -43.96 -30.74 -18.21
C ASP A 575 -43.44 -30.93 -19.65
N LEU A 576 -43.00 -29.84 -20.29
CA LEU A 576 -42.50 -29.85 -21.67
C LEU A 576 -40.96 -29.90 -21.78
N LEU A 577 -40.25 -29.81 -20.64
CA LEU A 577 -38.78 -29.85 -20.57
C LEU A 577 -38.24 -31.14 -19.93
N SER A 578 -39.10 -31.94 -19.28
CA SER A 578 -38.73 -33.22 -18.66
C SER A 578 -38.15 -34.24 -19.67
N SER A 579 -36.91 -34.65 -19.42
CA SER A 579 -36.16 -35.62 -20.23
C SER A 579 -36.65 -37.07 -20.11
N ASN A 580 -37.49 -37.38 -19.11
CA ASN A 580 -37.81 -38.75 -18.69
C ASN A 580 -38.87 -39.47 -19.56
N ARG A 581 -38.91 -39.24 -20.88
CA ARG A 581 -39.78 -40.04 -21.78
C ARG A 581 -39.19 -41.41 -22.12
N THR A 582 -37.87 -41.59 -22.10
CA THR A 582 -37.21 -42.80 -22.61
C THR A 582 -37.40 -44.03 -21.70
N ILE A 583 -37.44 -43.85 -20.38
CA ILE A 583 -37.51 -44.97 -19.40
C ILE A 583 -38.94 -45.52 -19.25
N ALA A 584 -39.97 -44.76 -19.66
CA ALA A 584 -41.37 -45.17 -19.53
C ALA A 584 -41.84 -46.23 -20.54
N ILE A 585 -41.00 -46.59 -21.54
CA ILE A 585 -41.35 -47.55 -22.59
C ILE A 585 -40.83 -48.96 -22.28
N GLU A 586 -39.78 -49.11 -21.46
CA GLU A 586 -39.24 -50.43 -21.08
C GLU A 586 -39.96 -51.06 -19.87
N SER A 587 -40.70 -50.28 -19.09
CA SER A 587 -41.38 -50.74 -17.85
C SER A 587 -42.77 -51.36 -18.05
N VAL A 588 -43.13 -51.79 -19.26
CA VAL A 588 -44.40 -52.51 -19.56
C VAL A 588 -44.40 -53.96 -19.00
N ARG A 589 -43.36 -54.37 -18.26
CA ARG A 589 -43.23 -55.72 -17.68
C ARG A 589 -42.64 -55.74 -16.25
N ALA A 590 -43.27 -55.05 -15.30
CA ALA A 590 -43.45 -55.52 -13.91
C ALA A 590 -44.22 -54.49 -13.07
N ASP A 591 -45.10 -55.01 -12.21
CA ASP A 591 -45.66 -54.43 -10.98
C ASP A 591 -46.25 -53.01 -10.99
N SER A 592 -47.57 -52.98 -10.81
CA SER A 592 -48.36 -51.81 -10.50
C SER A 592 -48.04 -51.24 -9.11
N ASN A 593 -47.13 -50.26 -9.02
CA ASN A 593 -47.15 -49.25 -7.94
C ASN A 593 -46.31 -47.96 -8.14
N THR A 594 -45.76 -47.69 -9.33
CA THR A 594 -45.04 -46.43 -9.57
C THR A 594 -46.03 -45.30 -9.89
N SER A 595 -46.43 -44.52 -8.87
CA SER A 595 -47.29 -43.35 -9.04
C SER A 595 -46.69 -42.35 -10.04
N GLY A 596 -47.47 -41.95 -11.06
CA GLY A 596 -47.06 -40.88 -11.98
C GLY A 596 -46.89 -39.56 -11.24
N ARG A 597 -45.87 -38.77 -11.62
CA ARG A 597 -45.58 -37.46 -10.99
C ARG A 597 -46.82 -36.56 -11.00
N GLN A 598 -47.32 -36.19 -9.82
CA GLN A 598 -48.53 -35.40 -9.65
C GLN A 598 -48.20 -33.90 -9.50
N TYR A 599 -48.09 -33.22 -10.64
CA TYR A 599 -47.89 -31.76 -10.69
C TYR A 599 -49.04 -31.02 -9.98
N THR A 600 -48.73 -30.41 -8.83
CA THR A 600 -49.67 -29.71 -7.95
C THR A 600 -49.32 -28.22 -7.87
N ILE A 601 -50.31 -27.35 -8.07
CA ILE A 601 -50.14 -25.89 -8.01
C ILE A 601 -50.21 -25.41 -6.56
N THR A 602 -49.25 -24.59 -6.16
CA THR A 602 -49.22 -23.87 -4.88
C THR A 602 -48.86 -22.40 -5.10
N HIS A 603 -49.22 -21.54 -4.14
CA HIS A 603 -48.83 -20.13 -4.13
C HIS A 603 -48.11 -19.83 -2.81
N ASP A 604 -46.99 -19.11 -2.88
CA ASP A 604 -46.25 -18.68 -1.69
C ASP A 604 -46.86 -17.42 -1.04
N VAL A 605 -46.36 -17.04 0.14
CA VAL A 605 -46.78 -15.83 0.87
C VAL A 605 -46.49 -14.52 0.12
N ASN A 606 -45.58 -14.56 -0.87
CA ASN A 606 -45.22 -13.44 -1.73
C ASN A 606 -46.08 -13.40 -3.00
N GLY A 607 -47.02 -14.34 -3.18
CA GLY A 607 -47.88 -14.45 -4.36
C GLY A 607 -47.18 -14.99 -5.62
N ASN A 608 -46.15 -15.82 -5.49
CA ASN A 608 -45.52 -16.54 -6.60
C ASN A 608 -46.19 -17.90 -6.79
N THR A 609 -46.47 -18.29 -8.03
CA THR A 609 -46.99 -19.64 -8.35
C THR A 609 -45.84 -20.64 -8.47
N HIS A 610 -45.95 -21.75 -7.76
CA HIS A 610 -45.07 -22.92 -7.83
C HIS A 610 -45.86 -24.15 -8.27
N VAL A 611 -45.25 -25.01 -9.07
CA VAL A 611 -45.82 -26.29 -9.48
C VAL A 611 -44.84 -27.38 -9.01
N SER A 612 -45.32 -28.35 -8.23
CA SER A 612 -44.47 -29.44 -7.74
C SER A 612 -43.88 -30.26 -8.90
N ASP A 613 -42.64 -30.72 -8.75
CA ASP A 613 -41.93 -31.60 -9.68
C ASP A 613 -41.74 -31.08 -11.12
N LEU A 614 -42.04 -29.80 -11.37
CA LEU A 614 -41.84 -29.16 -12.66
C LEU A 614 -40.36 -28.89 -12.91
N THR A 615 -39.86 -29.25 -14.10
CA THR A 615 -38.49 -28.97 -14.53
C THR A 615 -38.26 -27.47 -14.64
N ILE A 616 -37.27 -26.96 -13.88
CA ILE A 616 -36.79 -25.58 -13.92
C ILE A 616 -35.35 -25.61 -14.42
N VAL A 617 -35.05 -24.87 -15.48
CA VAL A 617 -33.73 -24.84 -16.12
C VAL A 617 -33.10 -23.46 -15.92
N ASP A 618 -31.90 -23.42 -15.35
CA ASP A 618 -31.07 -22.21 -15.29
C ASP A 618 -30.56 -21.89 -16.70
N VAL A 619 -30.72 -20.64 -17.16
CA VAL A 619 -30.38 -20.22 -18.53
C VAL A 619 -29.42 -19.04 -18.53
N GLY A 620 -28.31 -19.19 -19.25
CA GLY A 620 -27.23 -18.20 -19.36
C GLY A 620 -27.10 -17.55 -20.74
N SER A 621 -27.80 -18.05 -21.77
CA SER A 621 -27.79 -17.45 -23.11
C SER A 621 -29.08 -17.65 -23.89
N ILE A 622 -29.32 -16.76 -24.87
CA ILE A 622 -30.45 -16.87 -25.79
C ILE A 622 -30.44 -18.19 -26.59
N GLY A 623 -29.25 -18.70 -26.94
CA GLY A 623 -29.10 -19.96 -27.68
C GLY A 623 -29.60 -21.19 -26.90
N GLN A 624 -29.35 -21.23 -25.58
CA GLN A 624 -29.91 -22.28 -24.71
C GLN A 624 -31.44 -22.22 -24.71
N ILE A 625 -32.04 -21.03 -24.67
CA ILE A 625 -33.50 -20.89 -24.62
C ILE A 625 -34.14 -21.23 -25.96
N SER A 626 -33.53 -20.87 -27.09
CA SER A 626 -33.98 -21.34 -28.42
C SER A 626 -34.03 -22.86 -28.49
N SER A 627 -33.03 -23.56 -27.92
CA SER A 627 -33.04 -25.02 -27.81
C SER A 627 -34.17 -25.54 -26.91
N LEU A 628 -34.41 -24.92 -25.74
CA LEU A 628 -35.52 -25.30 -24.86
C LEU A 628 -36.90 -25.05 -25.51
N LEU A 629 -37.07 -23.97 -26.27
CA LEU A 629 -38.30 -23.67 -27.01
C LEU A 629 -38.52 -24.71 -28.12
N GLN A 630 -37.46 -25.12 -28.82
CA GLN A 630 -37.51 -26.20 -29.81
C GLN A 630 -37.84 -27.56 -29.17
N GLN A 631 -37.23 -27.89 -28.02
CA GLN A 631 -37.55 -29.09 -27.23
C GLN A 631 -39.01 -29.11 -26.77
N ALA A 632 -39.53 -27.97 -26.30
CA ALA A 632 -40.92 -27.85 -25.90
C ALA A 632 -41.88 -28.00 -27.09
N ALA A 633 -41.54 -27.41 -28.25
CA ALA A 633 -42.31 -27.56 -29.49
C ALA A 633 -42.33 -29.02 -29.98
N GLN A 634 -41.18 -29.71 -29.94
CA GLN A 634 -41.08 -31.16 -30.23
C GLN A 634 -41.90 -31.98 -29.22
N SER A 635 -41.83 -31.66 -27.92
CA SER A 635 -42.57 -32.35 -26.86
C SER A 635 -44.09 -32.20 -26.98
N ARG A 636 -44.57 -31.04 -27.48
CA ARG A 636 -45.97 -30.83 -27.90
C ARG A 636 -46.30 -31.60 -29.20
N SER A 637 -45.37 -31.65 -30.15
CA SER A 637 -45.55 -32.34 -31.44
C SER A 637 -45.62 -33.87 -31.32
N VAL A 638 -44.84 -34.50 -30.43
CA VAL A 638 -44.85 -35.97 -30.20
C VAL A 638 -46.18 -36.47 -29.61
N GLY A 639 -47.05 -35.58 -29.13
CA GLY A 639 -48.44 -35.90 -28.79
C GLY A 639 -49.37 -36.10 -30.01
N LYS A 640 -48.92 -35.76 -31.23
CA LYS A 640 -49.66 -35.99 -32.48
C LYS A 640 -49.73 -37.47 -32.85
N THR A 641 -50.71 -38.17 -32.32
CA THR A 641 -51.40 -39.19 -33.11
C THR A 641 -52.27 -38.51 -34.19
N GLN A 642 -52.64 -39.23 -35.25
CA GLN A 642 -53.26 -38.69 -36.48
C GLN A 642 -54.59 -37.92 -36.30
N MET A 643 -55.13 -37.75 -35.09
CA MET A 643 -56.43 -37.12 -34.84
C MET A 643 -56.39 -35.68 -34.29
N ASN A 644 -55.23 -35.18 -33.82
CA ASN A 644 -55.17 -33.94 -33.02
C ASN A 644 -54.23 -32.84 -33.55
N GLU A 645 -54.82 -31.71 -33.94
CA GLU A 645 -54.14 -30.42 -34.15
C GLU A 645 -53.84 -29.76 -32.78
N GLN A 646 -52.91 -30.36 -32.04
CA GLN A 646 -52.82 -30.21 -30.58
C GLN A 646 -52.57 -28.79 -30.05
N SER A 647 -51.97 -27.88 -30.83
CA SER A 647 -51.74 -26.48 -30.41
C SER A 647 -53.03 -25.71 -30.15
N SER A 648 -54.15 -26.11 -30.78
CA SER A 648 -55.47 -25.51 -30.56
C SER A 648 -56.14 -25.94 -29.25
N ARG A 649 -55.69 -27.06 -28.64
CA ARG A 649 -56.44 -27.79 -27.60
C ARG A 649 -55.77 -27.81 -26.22
N SER A 650 -54.68 -27.08 -26.05
CA SER A 650 -53.96 -27.00 -24.78
C SER A 650 -53.48 -25.58 -24.50
N HIS A 651 -53.46 -25.20 -23.22
CA HIS A 651 -52.86 -23.94 -22.79
C HIS A 651 -51.37 -24.14 -22.60
N PHE A 652 -50.55 -23.38 -23.29
CA PHE A 652 -49.11 -23.38 -23.12
C PHE A 652 -48.67 -22.21 -22.24
N VAL A 653 -47.90 -22.52 -21.20
CA VAL A 653 -47.38 -21.54 -20.23
C VAL A 653 -45.86 -21.57 -20.28
N PHE A 654 -45.27 -20.47 -20.72
CA PHE A 654 -43.86 -20.18 -20.56
C PHE A 654 -43.69 -19.26 -19.33
N THR A 655 -42.80 -19.63 -18.41
CA THR A 655 -42.48 -18.83 -17.23
C THR A 655 -40.98 -18.59 -17.16
N LEU A 656 -40.59 -17.32 -17.14
CA LEU A 656 -39.23 -16.87 -16.83
C LEU A 656 -39.19 -16.23 -15.44
N ARG A 657 -38.35 -16.76 -14.57
CA ARG A 657 -38.03 -16.20 -13.25
C ARG A 657 -36.69 -15.47 -13.35
N ILE A 658 -36.65 -14.23 -12.84
CA ILE A 658 -35.50 -13.33 -12.93
C ILE A 658 -35.12 -12.93 -11.50
N SER A 659 -33.87 -13.17 -11.12
CA SER A 659 -33.31 -12.74 -9.83
C SER A 659 -32.08 -11.89 -10.09
N GLY A 660 -32.17 -10.58 -9.80
CA GLY A 660 -31.06 -9.64 -9.94
C GLY A 660 -30.46 -9.28 -8.60
N VAL A 661 -29.13 -9.25 -8.52
CA VAL A 661 -28.38 -8.77 -7.35
C VAL A 661 -27.39 -7.72 -7.81
N ASN A 662 -27.35 -6.57 -7.14
CA ASN A 662 -26.32 -5.56 -7.34
C ASN A 662 -25.41 -5.53 -6.11
N GLU A 663 -24.12 -5.83 -6.29
CA GLU A 663 -23.19 -5.99 -5.17
C GLU A 663 -22.71 -4.65 -4.59
N SER A 664 -22.67 -3.57 -5.36
CA SER A 664 -22.24 -2.24 -4.89
C SER A 664 -23.34 -1.46 -4.16
N THR A 665 -24.62 -1.80 -4.38
CA THR A 665 -25.77 -1.15 -3.73
C THR A 665 -26.55 -2.08 -2.79
N GLU A 666 -26.12 -3.34 -2.66
CA GLU A 666 -26.77 -4.42 -1.89
C GLU A 666 -28.25 -4.71 -2.27
N GLN A 667 -28.72 -4.17 -3.39
CA GLN A 667 -30.10 -4.34 -3.84
C GLN A 667 -30.33 -5.73 -4.44
N GLN A 668 -31.47 -6.33 -4.09
CA GLN A 668 -31.97 -7.53 -4.75
C GLN A 668 -33.35 -7.26 -5.36
N VAL A 669 -33.57 -7.78 -6.57
CA VAL A 669 -34.84 -7.73 -7.29
C VAL A 669 -35.26 -9.15 -7.68
N GLN A 670 -36.55 -9.45 -7.52
CA GLN A 670 -37.16 -10.67 -8.04
C GLN A 670 -38.31 -10.31 -8.98
N GLY A 671 -38.29 -10.90 -10.17
CA GLY A 671 -39.26 -10.65 -11.23
C GLY A 671 -39.72 -11.94 -11.89
N VAL A 672 -40.94 -11.93 -12.42
CA VAL A 672 -41.55 -13.10 -13.08
C VAL A 672 -42.25 -12.64 -14.35
N LEU A 673 -41.91 -13.25 -15.48
CA LEU A 673 -42.59 -13.04 -16.76
C LEU A 673 -43.29 -14.33 -17.18
N ASN A 674 -44.62 -14.29 -17.16
CA ASN A 674 -45.49 -15.36 -17.65
C ASN A 674 -46.00 -15.00 -19.05
N LEU A 675 -45.72 -15.85 -20.04
CA LEU A 675 -46.14 -15.72 -21.43
C LEU A 675 -46.98 -16.93 -21.81
N ILE A 676 -48.27 -16.73 -22.08
CA ILE A 676 -49.27 -17.80 -22.13
C ILE A 676 -50.02 -17.79 -23.48
N ASP A 677 -50.03 -18.93 -24.16
CA ASP A 677 -50.82 -19.18 -25.38
C ASP A 677 -52.02 -20.06 -24.98
N LEU A 678 -53.21 -19.48 -24.86
CA LEU A 678 -54.40 -20.22 -24.44
C LEU A 678 -54.93 -21.11 -25.57
N ALA A 679 -55.72 -22.13 -25.22
CA ALA A 679 -56.45 -22.95 -26.17
C ALA A 679 -57.51 -22.13 -26.96
N GLY A 680 -58.05 -22.73 -28.03
CA GLY A 680 -59.14 -22.16 -28.82
C GLY A 680 -60.41 -21.91 -28.00
N SER A 681 -61.03 -20.74 -28.21
CA SER A 681 -62.26 -20.33 -27.54
C SER A 681 -63.56 -20.67 -28.30
N GLU A 682 -63.45 -21.44 -29.39
CA GLU A 682 -64.59 -21.81 -30.24
C GLU A 682 -65.62 -22.72 -29.53
N ARG A 683 -66.90 -22.50 -29.85
CA ARG A 683 -68.01 -23.22 -29.23
C ARG A 683 -68.10 -24.68 -29.69
N LEU A 684 -68.44 -25.56 -28.75
CA LEU A 684 -68.76 -26.99 -28.98
C LEU A 684 -69.65 -27.23 -30.21
N SER A 685 -70.66 -26.37 -30.43
CA SER A 685 -71.62 -26.47 -31.54
C SER A 685 -71.00 -26.31 -32.94
N LYS A 686 -69.83 -25.69 -33.08
CA LYS A 686 -69.08 -25.59 -34.36
C LYS A 686 -68.05 -26.71 -34.56
N SER A 687 -67.73 -27.48 -33.52
CA SER A 687 -66.58 -28.41 -33.52
C SER A 687 -66.84 -29.78 -34.16
N GLY A 688 -68.11 -30.19 -34.30
CA GLY A 688 -68.51 -31.51 -34.80
C GLY A 688 -68.00 -32.71 -33.97
N ALA A 689 -67.51 -32.48 -32.75
CA ALA A 689 -66.78 -33.49 -31.97
C ALA A 689 -67.70 -34.56 -31.34
N THR A 690 -67.30 -35.83 -31.50
CA THR A 690 -67.96 -37.00 -30.89
C THR A 690 -66.97 -37.83 -30.06
N GLY A 691 -67.48 -38.71 -29.18
CA GLY A 691 -66.65 -39.63 -28.39
C GLY A 691 -65.66 -38.93 -27.44
N GLU A 692 -64.41 -39.37 -27.40
CA GLU A 692 -63.37 -38.76 -26.54
C GLU A 692 -63.07 -37.30 -26.91
N ARG A 693 -63.16 -36.95 -28.20
CA ARG A 693 -63.00 -35.58 -28.70
C ARG A 693 -64.05 -34.62 -28.13
N LEU A 694 -65.25 -35.12 -27.79
CA LEU A 694 -66.27 -34.34 -27.08
C LEU A 694 -65.84 -34.06 -25.63
N LYS A 695 -65.32 -35.07 -24.90
CA LYS A 695 -64.81 -34.90 -23.52
C LYS A 695 -63.63 -33.91 -23.49
N GLU A 696 -62.71 -34.03 -24.44
CA GLU A 696 -61.58 -33.10 -24.64
C GLU A 696 -62.08 -31.67 -24.88
N THR A 697 -63.01 -31.47 -25.83
CA THR A 697 -63.55 -30.14 -26.17
C THR A 697 -64.36 -29.54 -25.01
N GLN A 698 -65.03 -30.36 -24.19
CA GLN A 698 -65.67 -29.94 -22.94
C GLN A 698 -64.65 -29.49 -21.89
N ALA A 699 -63.53 -30.20 -21.71
CA ALA A 699 -62.50 -29.83 -20.74
C ALA A 699 -61.77 -28.53 -21.11
N ILE A 700 -61.51 -28.30 -22.40
CA ILE A 700 -60.96 -27.04 -22.90
C ILE A 700 -61.93 -25.89 -22.59
N ASN A 701 -63.21 -26.04 -22.98
CA ASN A 701 -64.21 -25.02 -22.72
C ASN A 701 -64.42 -24.79 -21.21
N LYS A 702 -64.38 -25.82 -20.36
CA LYS A 702 -64.44 -25.68 -18.89
C LYS A 702 -63.38 -24.69 -18.38
N SER A 703 -62.12 -24.82 -18.82
CA SER A 703 -61.04 -23.95 -18.35
C SER A 703 -61.21 -22.48 -18.79
N LEU A 704 -61.74 -22.22 -19.99
CA LEU A 704 -62.02 -20.88 -20.49
C LEU A 704 -63.33 -20.29 -19.92
N SER A 705 -64.33 -21.12 -19.62
CA SER A 705 -65.53 -20.72 -18.87
C SER A 705 -65.18 -20.33 -17.44
N ALA A 706 -64.39 -21.14 -16.73
CA ALA A 706 -63.89 -20.80 -15.40
C ALA A 706 -63.09 -19.48 -15.41
N LEU A 707 -62.26 -19.26 -16.43
CA LEU A 707 -61.57 -17.97 -16.62
C LEU A 707 -62.57 -16.81 -16.81
N SER A 708 -63.65 -17.03 -17.54
CA SER A 708 -64.72 -16.05 -17.72
C SER A 708 -65.47 -15.74 -16.42
N ASP A 709 -65.76 -16.75 -15.60
CA ASP A 709 -66.41 -16.60 -14.30
C ASP A 709 -65.52 -15.83 -13.31
N VAL A 710 -64.20 -16.14 -13.29
CA VAL A 710 -63.19 -15.42 -12.50
C VAL A 710 -63.12 -13.95 -12.89
N ILE A 711 -63.02 -13.64 -14.19
CA ILE A 711 -63.01 -12.26 -14.69
C ILE A 711 -64.32 -11.54 -14.34
N PHE A 712 -65.46 -12.22 -14.41
CA PHE A 712 -66.77 -11.63 -14.09
C PHE A 712 -66.91 -11.30 -12.60
N ALA A 713 -66.47 -12.18 -11.70
CA ALA A 713 -66.43 -11.92 -10.26
C ALA A 713 -65.48 -10.75 -9.92
N LEU A 714 -64.30 -10.69 -10.56
CA LEU A 714 -63.35 -9.57 -10.42
C LEU A 714 -63.93 -8.24 -10.93
N ALA A 715 -64.58 -8.22 -12.10
CA ALA A 715 -65.20 -7.02 -12.67
C ALA A 715 -66.28 -6.44 -11.74
N LYS A 716 -67.04 -7.31 -11.08
CA LYS A 716 -68.08 -6.95 -10.12
C LYS A 716 -67.58 -6.67 -8.71
N LYS A 717 -66.31 -6.99 -8.41
CA LYS A 717 -65.70 -6.90 -7.07
C LYS A 717 -66.45 -7.78 -6.05
N GLU A 718 -66.79 -9.01 -6.45
CA GLU A 718 -67.39 -10.03 -5.57
C GLU A 718 -66.36 -10.57 -4.55
N ASP A 719 -66.77 -10.79 -3.29
CA ASP A 719 -65.87 -11.19 -2.20
C ASP A 719 -65.18 -12.56 -2.41
N HIS A 720 -65.83 -13.46 -3.15
CA HIS A 720 -65.31 -14.80 -3.47
C HIS A 720 -65.12 -14.97 -4.98
N VAL A 721 -63.86 -14.98 -5.43
CA VAL A 721 -63.49 -15.22 -6.82
C VAL A 721 -63.11 -16.70 -7.02
N PRO A 722 -63.76 -17.44 -7.95
CA PRO A 722 -63.68 -18.90 -8.02
C PRO A 722 -62.42 -19.44 -8.76
N PHE A 723 -61.23 -18.96 -8.38
CA PHE A 723 -59.95 -19.34 -9.02
C PHE A 723 -59.69 -20.85 -9.07
N ARG A 724 -60.21 -21.64 -8.14
CA ARG A 724 -59.99 -23.09 -8.05
C ARG A 724 -60.82 -23.94 -9.03
N ASN A 725 -61.72 -23.34 -9.82
CA ASN A 725 -62.61 -24.08 -10.73
C ASN A 725 -61.89 -24.76 -11.92
N SER A 726 -60.69 -24.31 -12.26
CA SER A 726 -59.77 -24.91 -13.25
C SER A 726 -58.32 -24.75 -12.79
N LYS A 727 -57.43 -25.67 -13.21
CA LYS A 727 -55.97 -25.51 -13.02
C LYS A 727 -55.43 -24.27 -13.73
N LEU A 728 -56.05 -23.85 -14.85
CA LEU A 728 -55.66 -22.62 -15.55
C LEU A 728 -55.92 -21.39 -14.69
N THR A 729 -57.13 -21.25 -14.16
CA THR A 729 -57.52 -20.10 -13.32
C THR A 729 -56.76 -20.06 -12.01
N TYR A 730 -56.42 -21.23 -11.45
CA TYR A 730 -55.64 -21.31 -10.22
C TYR A 730 -54.18 -20.92 -10.49
N LEU A 731 -53.56 -21.42 -11.56
CA LEU A 731 -52.22 -20.98 -11.98
C LEU A 731 -52.14 -19.47 -12.25
N LEU A 732 -53.20 -18.90 -12.84
CA LEU A 732 -53.36 -17.47 -13.13
C LEU A 732 -53.81 -16.62 -11.92
N GLN A 733 -54.07 -17.21 -10.75
CA GLN A 733 -54.63 -16.47 -9.60
C GLN A 733 -53.79 -15.24 -9.22
N PRO A 734 -52.45 -15.30 -9.09
CA PRO A 734 -51.64 -14.11 -8.80
C PRO A 734 -51.56 -13.11 -9.96
N CYS A 735 -51.81 -13.56 -11.20
CA CYS A 735 -51.83 -12.71 -12.38
C CYS A 735 -53.13 -11.89 -12.51
N LEU A 736 -54.25 -12.42 -12.02
CA LEU A 736 -55.60 -11.86 -12.21
C LEU A 736 -56.22 -11.26 -10.94
N GLY A 737 -55.81 -11.70 -9.75
CA GLY A 737 -56.25 -11.14 -8.46
C GLY A 737 -55.12 -10.62 -7.57
N GLY A 738 -53.88 -10.68 -8.05
CA GLY A 738 -52.68 -10.33 -7.30
C GLY A 738 -52.01 -9.02 -7.74
N ASP A 739 -50.75 -8.90 -7.37
CA ASP A 739 -49.88 -7.72 -7.51
C ASP A 739 -49.10 -7.68 -8.84
N SER A 740 -49.71 -8.21 -9.91
CA SER A 740 -49.11 -8.40 -11.24
C SER A 740 -49.56 -7.34 -12.25
N LYS A 741 -48.67 -6.99 -13.20
CA LYS A 741 -49.02 -6.23 -14.41
C LYS A 741 -49.48 -7.19 -15.50
N THR A 742 -50.74 -7.09 -15.95
CA THR A 742 -51.36 -8.12 -16.80
C THR A 742 -51.86 -7.54 -18.13
N LEU A 743 -51.58 -8.25 -19.22
CA LEU A 743 -51.98 -7.90 -20.58
C LEU A 743 -52.64 -9.09 -21.27
N MET A 744 -53.86 -8.89 -21.76
CA MET A 744 -54.56 -9.81 -22.64
C MET A 744 -54.40 -9.37 -24.10
N PHE A 745 -53.94 -10.28 -24.96
CA PHE A 745 -54.16 -10.18 -26.39
C PHE A 745 -55.47 -10.88 -26.75
N VAL A 746 -56.38 -10.20 -27.44
CA VAL A 746 -57.50 -10.81 -28.15
C VAL A 746 -57.16 -10.88 -29.64
N ASN A 747 -56.94 -12.10 -30.13
CA ASN A 747 -56.63 -12.38 -31.52
C ASN A 747 -57.91 -12.63 -32.32
N ILE A 748 -58.04 -11.95 -33.46
CA ILE A 748 -59.24 -11.91 -34.27
C ILE A 748 -58.96 -12.33 -35.71
N SER A 749 -59.83 -13.17 -36.26
CA SER A 749 -59.82 -13.56 -37.66
C SER A 749 -60.68 -12.59 -38.48
N PRO A 750 -60.19 -12.05 -39.62
CA PRO A 750 -60.98 -11.22 -40.54
C PRO A 750 -61.90 -12.03 -41.45
N ASP A 751 -61.75 -13.37 -41.50
CA ASP A 751 -62.57 -14.25 -42.34
C ASP A 751 -64.07 -14.17 -41.98
N PRO A 752 -64.98 -14.02 -42.98
CA PRO A 752 -66.42 -14.01 -42.75
C PRO A 752 -66.98 -15.23 -42.02
N SER A 753 -66.42 -16.43 -42.22
CA SER A 753 -66.89 -17.65 -41.52
C SER A 753 -66.62 -17.61 -40.01
N SER A 754 -65.60 -16.83 -39.61
CA SER A 754 -65.14 -16.62 -38.25
C SER A 754 -65.92 -15.54 -37.48
N THR A 755 -66.67 -14.67 -38.16
CA THR A 755 -67.37 -13.48 -37.60
C THR A 755 -68.03 -13.70 -36.23
N GLY A 756 -68.80 -14.79 -36.07
CA GLY A 756 -69.52 -15.08 -34.82
C GLY A 756 -68.62 -15.41 -33.62
N GLU A 757 -67.47 -16.05 -33.86
CA GLU A 757 -66.48 -16.37 -32.83
C GLU A 757 -65.56 -15.17 -32.54
N SER A 758 -65.24 -14.36 -33.57
CA SER A 758 -64.62 -13.04 -33.42
C SER A 758 -65.47 -12.13 -32.50
N LEU A 759 -66.79 -12.06 -32.71
CA LEU A 759 -67.70 -11.32 -31.83
C LEU A 759 -67.75 -11.87 -30.39
N CYS A 760 -67.70 -13.19 -30.21
CA CYS A 760 -67.61 -13.78 -28.88
C CYS A 760 -66.30 -13.39 -28.17
N SER A 761 -65.20 -13.39 -28.91
CA SER A 761 -63.87 -13.05 -28.40
C SER A 761 -63.78 -11.57 -28.00
N LEU A 762 -64.29 -10.66 -28.83
CA LEU A 762 -64.36 -9.22 -28.55
C LEU A 762 -65.26 -8.90 -27.36
N ARG A 763 -66.42 -9.56 -27.23
CA ARG A 763 -67.32 -9.40 -26.07
C ARG A 763 -66.68 -9.88 -24.76
N PHE A 764 -65.88 -10.94 -24.80
CA PHE A 764 -65.12 -11.39 -23.63
C PHE A 764 -64.02 -10.39 -23.28
N ALA A 765 -63.21 -9.99 -24.26
CA ALA A 765 -62.13 -9.01 -24.10
C ALA A 765 -62.64 -7.66 -23.56
N ALA A 766 -63.80 -7.20 -24.00
CA ALA A 766 -64.41 -5.95 -23.52
C ALA A 766 -64.80 -6.01 -22.03
N ARG A 767 -65.10 -7.19 -21.48
CA ARG A 767 -65.34 -7.38 -20.04
C ARG A 767 -64.03 -7.37 -19.25
N VAL A 768 -62.98 -8.02 -19.77
CA VAL A 768 -61.63 -7.98 -19.19
C VAL A 768 -61.12 -6.54 -19.13
N ASN A 769 -61.39 -5.73 -20.16
CA ASN A 769 -61.01 -4.32 -20.23
C ASN A 769 -61.73 -3.41 -19.21
N ALA A 770 -62.81 -3.88 -18.59
CA ALA A 770 -63.56 -3.16 -17.57
C ALA A 770 -63.18 -3.53 -16.13
N CYS A 771 -62.18 -4.41 -15.94
CA CYS A 771 -61.75 -4.90 -14.62
C CYS A 771 -60.69 -4.00 -13.98
N GLU A 772 -60.85 -3.65 -12.70
CA GLU A 772 -59.84 -2.94 -11.90
C GLU A 772 -59.24 -3.89 -10.84
N ILE A 773 -57.94 -4.24 -10.95
CA ILE A 773 -57.18 -4.92 -9.87
C ILE A 773 -56.41 -3.88 -9.02
N GLY A 774 -56.11 -4.23 -7.76
CA GLY A 774 -55.20 -3.49 -6.88
C GLY A 774 -53.79 -3.27 -7.42
N ILE A 775 -53.02 -2.40 -6.74
CA ILE A 775 -51.74 -1.86 -7.20
C ILE A 775 -50.62 -2.93 -7.19
N PRO A 776 -49.89 -3.15 -8.31
CA PRO A 776 -48.75 -4.04 -8.39
C PRO A 776 -47.63 -3.69 -7.40
N ARG A 777 -47.04 -4.69 -6.77
CA ARG A 777 -45.93 -4.54 -5.82
C ARG A 777 -44.62 -4.98 -6.47
N ARG A 778 -43.56 -4.22 -6.19
CA ARG A 778 -42.19 -4.57 -6.58
C ARG A 778 -41.61 -5.52 -5.54
N GLN A 779 -41.04 -6.65 -5.95
CA GLN A 779 -40.33 -7.54 -5.03
C GLN A 779 -38.86 -7.11 -4.95
N THR A 780 -38.60 -6.22 -4.00
CA THR A 780 -37.26 -5.79 -3.59
C THR A 780 -37.00 -6.18 -2.15
N SER A 781 -35.89 -6.87 -1.91
CA SER A 781 -35.29 -7.01 -0.59
C SER A 781 -33.94 -6.30 -0.55
N THR A 782 -33.72 -5.51 0.48
CA THR A 782 -32.36 -5.22 0.95
C THR A 782 -31.90 -6.43 1.76
N LYS A 783 -30.61 -6.72 1.75
CA LYS A 783 -30.04 -7.90 2.42
C LYS A 783 -30.03 -7.71 3.94
N LEU A 784 -31.19 -7.88 4.60
CA LEU A 784 -31.26 -8.03 6.05
C LEU A 784 -30.62 -9.36 6.43
N LEU A 785 -29.39 -9.30 6.96
CA LEU A 785 -28.77 -10.40 7.68
C LEU A 785 -29.64 -10.72 8.91
N ASP A 786 -30.02 -11.99 9.03
CA ASP A 786 -31.04 -12.41 9.96
C ASP A 786 -30.57 -12.31 11.42
N SER A 787 -31.34 -11.54 12.20
CA SER A 787 -31.49 -11.60 13.66
C SER A 787 -30.24 -11.88 14.54
N ARG A 788 -29.56 -10.80 14.97
CA ARG A 788 -29.23 -10.53 16.40
C ARG A 788 -28.55 -9.16 16.57
N LEU A 789 -29.38 -8.11 16.70
CA LEU A 789 -29.12 -6.83 17.41
C LEU A 789 -30.24 -5.83 17.07
N SER A 790 -31.46 -6.13 17.49
CA SER A 790 -32.58 -5.19 17.45
C SER A 790 -32.75 -4.56 18.83
N TYR A 791 -32.24 -3.35 19.03
CA TYR A 791 -32.78 -2.44 20.04
C TYR A 791 -32.77 -1.00 19.51
N GLU A 792 -33.99 -0.50 19.29
CA GLU A 792 -34.41 0.92 19.33
C GLU A 792 -33.66 1.97 18.49
N THR A 793 -34.22 2.26 17.31
CA THR A 793 -34.39 3.65 16.85
C THR A 793 -35.86 3.92 16.51
N SER A 794 -36.66 4.18 17.54
CA SER A 794 -37.90 4.97 17.39
C SER A 794 -37.53 6.45 17.24
N HIS A 795 -38.47 7.25 16.70
CA HIS A 795 -38.30 8.66 16.26
C HIS A 795 -37.65 8.82 14.87
N GLY A 796 -38.50 8.81 13.85
CA GLY A 796 -38.11 9.24 12.51
C GLY A 796 -38.05 10.76 12.38
N GLY A 797 -37.28 11.24 11.40
CA GLY A 797 -37.33 12.64 10.95
C GLY A 797 -36.03 13.42 10.99
N ASN A 798 -35.03 13.04 10.20
CA ASN A 798 -34.35 13.97 9.28
C ASN A 798 -33.32 13.23 8.40
N VAL A 799 -33.26 13.60 7.12
CA VAL A 799 -32.21 13.14 6.19
C VAL A 799 -30.90 13.88 6.50
N ASN A 800 -29.78 13.16 6.51
CA ASN A 800 -28.43 13.66 6.85
C ASN A 800 -28.06 14.98 6.16
N LYS A 801 -28.24 16.10 6.88
CA LYS A 801 -27.63 17.40 6.54
C LYS A 801 -26.38 17.58 7.38
N GLY A 802 -25.22 17.73 6.72
CA GLY A 802 -24.00 18.22 7.35
C GLY A 802 -22.80 17.28 7.38
N PHE A 803 -22.90 16.02 6.96
CA PHE A 803 -21.73 15.15 6.82
C PHE A 803 -20.98 15.42 5.50
N LEU A 804 -19.65 15.52 5.61
CA LEU A 804 -18.67 15.82 4.56
C LEU A 804 -17.56 14.76 4.58
N ARG A 805 -16.74 14.70 3.53
CA ARG A 805 -15.59 13.78 3.45
C ARG A 805 -14.30 14.45 3.92
N TRP A 806 -13.56 13.79 4.82
CA TRP A 806 -12.28 14.27 5.32
C TRP A 806 -11.17 13.97 4.30
N ARG A 807 -10.33 14.97 4.00
CA ARG A 807 -9.36 14.90 2.88
C ARG A 807 -8.20 13.95 3.15
N ASN A 808 -7.75 13.85 4.40
CA ASN A 808 -6.62 13.01 4.79
C ASN A 808 -7.15 11.65 5.29
N GLY A 809 -7.19 10.64 4.42
CA GLY A 809 -7.67 9.28 4.74
C GLY A 809 -9.05 8.92 4.18
N GLY A 810 -9.88 9.90 3.84
CA GLY A 810 -11.11 9.70 3.08
C GLY A 810 -12.35 9.27 3.87
N GLY A 811 -12.31 9.28 5.21
CA GLY A 811 -13.47 9.06 6.10
C GLY A 811 -14.49 10.20 6.08
N THR A 812 -15.50 10.12 6.94
CA THR A 812 -16.62 11.10 7.00
C THR A 812 -16.62 11.90 8.30
N TYR A 813 -17.02 13.16 8.24
CA TYR A 813 -17.12 14.03 9.40
C TYR A 813 -18.31 15.00 9.29
N HIS A 814 -18.92 15.38 10.40
CA HIS A 814 -19.94 16.43 10.43
C HIS A 814 -19.30 17.82 10.35
N SER A 815 -19.87 18.73 9.57
CA SER A 815 -19.34 20.07 9.28
C SER A 815 -19.10 20.97 10.50
N SER A 816 -19.71 20.64 11.64
CA SER A 816 -19.49 21.31 12.94
C SER A 816 -18.31 20.75 13.76
N ALA A 817 -17.69 19.65 13.32
CA ALA A 817 -16.57 19.03 14.01
C ALA A 817 -15.29 19.86 13.76
N VAL A 818 -14.43 19.94 14.77
CA VAL A 818 -13.17 20.67 14.71
C VAL A 818 -12.05 19.65 14.59
N ILE A 819 -11.57 19.45 13.37
CA ILE A 819 -10.52 18.46 13.07
C ILE A 819 -9.29 19.21 12.59
N ASP A 820 -8.15 18.98 13.23
CA ASP A 820 -6.87 19.54 12.77
C ASP A 820 -6.50 19.00 11.38
N THR A 821 -5.95 19.86 10.51
CA THR A 821 -5.61 19.52 9.13
C THR A 821 -4.62 18.36 8.98
N SER A 822 -3.80 18.08 10.00
CA SER A 822 -2.85 16.96 10.03
C SER A 822 -3.47 15.63 10.45
N ALA A 823 -4.69 15.62 11.01
CA ALA A 823 -5.36 14.40 11.44
C ALA A 823 -5.70 13.48 10.24
N LEU A 824 -5.46 12.18 10.41
CA LEU A 824 -5.76 11.12 9.46
C LEU A 824 -7.06 10.42 9.87
N VAL A 825 -8.10 10.51 9.05
CA VAL A 825 -9.40 9.85 9.28
C VAL A 825 -9.66 8.92 8.11
N GLU A 826 -9.46 7.62 8.33
CA GLU A 826 -9.54 6.59 7.29
C GLU A 826 -10.95 6.36 6.75
N PHE A 827 -11.02 5.67 5.60
CA PHE A 827 -12.27 5.28 4.96
C PHE A 827 -13.22 4.51 5.90
N GLY A 828 -14.52 4.80 5.81
CA GLY A 828 -15.54 4.20 6.66
C GLY A 828 -15.58 4.74 8.10
N ALA A 829 -14.57 5.47 8.58
CA ALA A 829 -14.65 6.15 9.86
C ALA A 829 -15.65 7.33 9.82
N VAL A 830 -16.27 7.61 10.97
CA VAL A 830 -17.32 8.65 11.11
C VAL A 830 -17.02 9.53 12.31
N VAL A 831 -16.91 10.84 12.09
CA VAL A 831 -16.73 11.86 13.14
C VAL A 831 -18.01 12.70 13.25
N HIS A 832 -18.72 12.58 14.37
CA HIS A 832 -20.02 13.25 14.57
C HIS A 832 -19.90 14.73 14.95
N GLU A 833 -21.06 15.39 15.10
CA GLU A 833 -21.14 16.82 15.40
C GLU A 833 -20.35 17.23 16.67
N LYS A 834 -19.74 18.43 16.62
CA LYS A 834 -18.99 19.08 17.70
C LYS A 834 -17.81 18.28 18.26
N ALA A 835 -17.45 17.13 17.67
CA ALA A 835 -16.26 16.39 18.03
C ALA A 835 -14.99 17.21 17.73
N ILE A 836 -13.93 17.00 18.51
CA ILE A 836 -12.66 17.72 18.39
C ILE A 836 -11.51 16.71 18.26
N LEU A 837 -10.76 16.78 17.16
CA LEU A 837 -9.57 15.96 16.92
C LEU A 837 -8.33 16.88 16.83
N GLY A 838 -7.34 16.63 17.69
CA GLY A 838 -6.06 17.34 17.69
C GLY A 838 -5.16 16.99 16.49
N ALA A 839 -4.01 17.66 16.43
CA ALA A 839 -2.99 17.42 15.41
C ALA A 839 -2.47 15.98 15.45
N GLU A 840 -2.10 15.42 14.29
CA GLU A 840 -1.55 14.06 14.11
C GLU A 840 -2.42 12.91 14.66
N VAL A 841 -3.69 13.17 14.98
CA VAL A 841 -4.63 12.12 15.40
C VAL A 841 -4.89 11.15 14.23
N HIS A 842 -4.86 9.85 14.51
CA HIS A 842 -5.16 8.80 13.52
C HIS A 842 -6.41 8.03 13.96
N ILE A 843 -7.47 8.11 13.14
CA ILE A 843 -8.71 7.35 13.30
C ILE A 843 -8.75 6.25 12.23
N GLY A 844 -8.68 5.00 12.66
CA GLY A 844 -8.74 3.82 11.81
C GLY A 844 -10.11 3.58 11.18
N SER A 845 -10.11 2.81 10.10
CA SER A 845 -11.30 2.45 9.32
C SER A 845 -12.46 1.90 10.18
N ASN A 846 -13.68 2.27 9.81
CA ASN A 846 -14.96 1.94 10.49
C ASN A 846 -15.09 2.39 11.95
N THR A 847 -14.19 3.23 12.47
CA THR A 847 -14.31 3.78 13.82
C THR A 847 -15.30 4.94 13.89
N VAL A 848 -16.13 4.96 14.93
CA VAL A 848 -17.13 6.00 15.18
C VAL A 848 -16.70 6.87 16.35
N ILE A 849 -16.46 8.16 16.06
CA ILE A 849 -16.23 9.22 17.05
C ILE A 849 -17.54 9.98 17.23
N GLY A 850 -18.21 9.73 18.37
CA GLY A 850 -19.52 10.26 18.69
C GLY A 850 -19.57 11.77 18.97
N PRO A 851 -20.79 12.33 19.13
CA PRO A 851 -20.97 13.77 19.31
C PRO A 851 -20.18 14.35 20.48
N SER A 852 -19.57 15.51 20.28
CA SER A 852 -18.80 16.26 21.30
C SER A 852 -17.62 15.53 21.96
N VAL A 853 -17.19 14.38 21.42
CA VAL A 853 -15.97 13.67 21.87
C VAL A 853 -14.73 14.52 21.60
N LYS A 854 -13.75 14.49 22.50
CA LYS A 854 -12.46 15.19 22.35
C LYS A 854 -11.31 14.20 22.34
N ILE A 855 -10.38 14.34 21.38
CA ILE A 855 -9.19 13.50 21.24
C ILE A 855 -7.96 14.40 21.13
N GLY A 856 -7.02 14.26 22.06
CA GLY A 856 -5.77 15.01 22.12
C GLY A 856 -4.77 14.66 21.01
N PRO A 857 -3.76 15.51 20.73
CA PRO A 857 -2.80 15.31 19.65
C PRO A 857 -2.01 13.99 19.70
N SER A 858 -1.60 13.55 18.51
CA SER A 858 -0.79 12.34 18.25
C SER A 858 -1.37 11.03 18.84
N THR A 859 -2.66 11.02 19.16
CA THR A 859 -3.41 9.84 19.64
C THR A 859 -3.86 8.97 18.47
N LYS A 860 -3.69 7.65 18.60
CA LYS A 860 -4.05 6.64 17.59
C LYS A 860 -5.24 5.81 18.06
N ILE A 861 -6.23 5.67 17.20
CA ILE A 861 -7.42 4.86 17.42
C ILE A 861 -7.53 3.85 16.28
N GLY A 862 -7.57 2.57 16.63
CA GLY A 862 -7.61 1.45 15.70
C GLY A 862 -8.93 1.29 14.94
N TYR A 863 -9.14 0.09 14.41
CA TYR A 863 -10.28 -0.25 13.56
C TYR A 863 -11.52 -0.65 14.38
N ASN A 864 -12.70 -0.31 13.87
CA ASN A 864 -14.01 -0.65 14.46
C ASN A 864 -14.17 -0.24 15.94
N VAL A 865 -13.55 0.85 16.36
CA VAL A 865 -13.65 1.40 17.73
C VAL A 865 -14.93 2.24 17.82
N SER A 866 -15.64 2.18 18.96
CA SER A 866 -16.80 3.04 19.23
C SER A 866 -16.50 3.96 20.42
N VAL A 867 -16.43 5.27 20.15
CA VAL A 867 -16.06 6.29 21.14
C VAL A 867 -17.22 7.27 21.31
N SER A 868 -17.75 7.41 22.52
CA SER A 868 -18.86 8.32 22.82
C SER A 868 -18.70 8.92 24.22
N ASN A 869 -19.36 10.06 24.50
CA ASN A 869 -19.40 10.68 25.83
C ASN A 869 -18.03 10.72 26.56
N CYS A 870 -16.94 11.12 25.88
CA CYS A 870 -15.62 11.06 26.50
C CYS A 870 -14.62 12.12 26.00
N SER A 871 -13.56 12.28 26.79
CA SER A 871 -12.33 12.96 26.39
C SER A 871 -11.14 12.02 26.51
N ILE A 872 -10.34 11.90 25.45
CA ILE A 872 -9.09 11.14 25.39
C ILE A 872 -7.94 12.14 25.30
N GLY A 873 -6.92 11.98 26.14
CA GLY A 873 -5.72 12.82 26.16
C GLY A 873 -4.78 12.57 24.98
N ASP A 874 -3.57 13.08 25.14
CA ASP A 874 -2.53 13.12 24.11
C ASP A 874 -1.74 11.81 24.08
N LEU A 875 -1.16 11.47 22.92
CA LEU A 875 -0.26 10.32 22.74
C LEU A 875 -0.84 8.96 23.19
N CYS A 876 -2.16 8.80 23.14
CA CYS A 876 -2.83 7.57 23.54
C CYS A 876 -2.89 6.54 22.40
N VAL A 877 -3.02 5.25 22.74
CA VAL A 877 -3.16 4.16 21.79
C VAL A 877 -4.39 3.32 22.14
N ILE A 878 -5.41 3.39 21.30
CA ILE A 878 -6.67 2.66 21.45
C ILE A 878 -6.70 1.55 20.40
N HIS A 879 -6.63 0.29 20.83
CA HIS A 879 -6.59 -0.87 19.94
C HIS A 879 -7.99 -1.21 19.37
N ASN A 880 -8.03 -2.15 18.43
CA ASN A 880 -9.23 -2.46 17.63
C ASN A 880 -10.41 -2.95 18.48
N GLY A 881 -11.64 -2.61 18.06
CA GLY A 881 -12.88 -3.09 18.68
C GLY A 881 -13.16 -2.55 20.10
N VAL A 882 -12.37 -1.59 20.58
CA VAL A 882 -12.56 -0.96 21.89
C VAL A 882 -13.85 -0.13 21.92
N CYS A 883 -14.55 -0.13 23.06
CA CYS A 883 -15.79 0.61 23.28
C CYS A 883 -15.64 1.56 24.48
N ILE A 884 -15.78 2.87 24.26
CA ILE A 884 -15.55 3.90 25.28
C ILE A 884 -16.80 4.78 25.43
N GLY A 885 -17.20 4.98 26.69
CA GLY A 885 -18.31 5.83 27.10
C GLY A 885 -19.68 5.31 26.70
N GLN A 886 -19.79 3.98 26.52
CA GLN A 886 -21.06 3.30 26.33
C GLN A 886 -21.93 3.41 27.58
N ASP A 887 -23.24 3.21 27.40
CA ASP A 887 -24.21 3.17 28.49
C ASP A 887 -24.17 1.80 29.19
N GLY A 888 -23.58 1.77 30.39
CA GLY A 888 -23.37 0.54 31.16
C GLY A 888 -24.66 -0.12 31.67
N PHE A 889 -24.53 -1.36 32.16
CA PHE A 889 -25.67 -2.14 32.66
C PHE A 889 -26.14 -1.67 34.05
N GLY A 890 -26.99 -0.64 34.10
CA GLY A 890 -27.54 -0.08 35.34
C GLY A 890 -29.06 0.08 35.31
N PHE A 891 -29.76 -0.67 36.16
CA PHE A 891 -31.20 -0.58 36.38
C PHE A 891 -31.50 -0.44 37.87
N GLN A 892 -32.60 0.23 38.20
CA GLN A 892 -33.15 0.33 39.55
C GLN A 892 -34.64 -0.01 39.53
N VAL A 893 -35.15 -0.54 40.62
CA VAL A 893 -36.59 -0.73 40.79
C VAL A 893 -37.18 0.60 41.27
N ASP A 894 -38.21 1.12 40.58
CA ASP A 894 -38.93 2.31 41.01
C ASP A 894 -39.92 2.02 42.18
N ASP A 895 -40.52 3.06 42.74
CA ASP A 895 -41.51 2.93 43.84
C ASP A 895 -42.79 2.17 43.44
N HIS A 896 -42.93 1.81 42.15
CA HIS A 896 -44.04 1.03 41.60
C HIS A 896 -43.64 -0.42 41.24
N GLY A 897 -42.37 -0.80 41.45
CA GLY A 897 -41.87 -2.14 41.16
C GLY A 897 -41.33 -2.35 39.73
N ASN A 898 -41.28 -1.32 38.90
CA ASN A 898 -40.78 -1.42 37.52
C ASN A 898 -39.24 -1.35 37.48
N MET A 899 -38.64 -2.13 36.59
CA MET A 899 -37.21 -2.02 36.27
C MET A 899 -36.95 -0.82 35.37
N VAL A 900 -36.48 0.29 35.95
CA VAL A 900 -36.18 1.53 35.24
C VAL A 900 -34.67 1.66 35.04
N LYS A 901 -34.24 2.05 33.83
CA LYS A 901 -32.82 2.32 33.53
C LYS A 901 -32.31 3.46 34.41
N LYS A 902 -31.19 3.26 35.11
CA LYS A 902 -30.53 4.33 35.87
C LYS A 902 -29.79 5.27 34.91
N PRO A 903 -30.06 6.59 34.89
CA PRO A 903 -29.39 7.50 33.97
C PRO A 903 -27.87 7.54 34.17
N GLN A 904 -27.11 7.44 33.07
CA GLN A 904 -25.67 7.64 33.03
C GLN A 904 -25.35 8.80 32.09
N THR A 905 -25.37 10.02 32.63
CA THR A 905 -25.33 11.26 31.84
C THR A 905 -23.95 11.94 31.82
N LEU A 906 -22.96 11.37 32.50
CA LEU A 906 -21.60 11.89 32.59
C LEU A 906 -20.67 11.18 31.60
N ASN A 907 -19.37 11.42 31.71
CA ASN A 907 -18.40 11.08 30.67
C ASN A 907 -17.39 10.03 31.13
N VAL A 908 -16.56 9.59 30.19
CA VAL A 908 -15.26 8.95 30.45
C VAL A 908 -14.15 9.98 30.24
N ARG A 909 -13.15 10.04 31.13
CA ARG A 909 -11.92 10.81 30.93
C ARG A 909 -10.71 9.88 30.92
N ILE A 910 -10.02 9.85 29.80
CA ILE A 910 -8.75 9.14 29.62
C ILE A 910 -7.63 10.19 29.61
N GLY A 911 -6.63 10.00 30.48
CA GLY A 911 -5.44 10.83 30.57
C GLY A 911 -4.49 10.66 29.39
N ASN A 912 -3.26 11.12 29.54
CA ASN A 912 -2.26 11.12 28.46
C ASN A 912 -1.42 9.83 28.46
N ARG A 913 -0.92 9.42 27.30
CA ARG A 913 -0.07 8.23 27.09
C ARG A 913 -0.70 6.89 27.53
N VAL A 914 -2.02 6.89 27.70
CA VAL A 914 -2.81 5.71 28.05
C VAL A 914 -2.89 4.76 26.86
N GLU A 915 -2.84 3.47 27.14
CA GLU A 915 -3.03 2.43 26.12
C GLU A 915 -4.11 1.45 26.52
N ILE A 916 -5.00 1.13 25.59
CA ILE A 916 -6.20 0.33 25.82
C ILE A 916 -6.27 -0.79 24.77
N GLY A 917 -6.04 -2.02 25.23
CA GLY A 917 -6.03 -3.23 24.43
C GLY A 917 -7.38 -3.58 23.80
N ALA A 918 -7.33 -4.44 22.79
CA ALA A 918 -8.44 -4.74 21.90
C ALA A 918 -9.67 -5.30 22.62
N ASN A 919 -10.85 -4.90 22.15
CA ASN A 919 -12.16 -5.30 22.68
C ASN A 919 -12.39 -5.01 24.17
N THR A 920 -11.63 -4.07 24.76
CA THR A 920 -11.88 -3.55 26.10
C THR A 920 -13.06 -2.58 26.08
N CYS A 921 -13.89 -2.61 27.12
CA CYS A 921 -15.08 -1.76 27.27
C CYS A 921 -15.01 -0.90 28.53
N ILE A 922 -15.37 0.38 28.39
CA ILE A 922 -15.35 1.37 29.48
C ILE A 922 -16.68 2.13 29.51
N ASP A 923 -17.48 1.88 30.54
CA ASP A 923 -18.79 2.49 30.74
C ASP A 923 -18.66 3.96 31.22
N ARG A 924 -19.56 4.83 30.75
CA ARG A 924 -19.61 6.24 31.16
C ARG A 924 -20.14 6.43 32.59
N GLY A 925 -19.84 7.58 33.19
CA GLY A 925 -20.23 7.90 34.55
C GLY A 925 -21.74 8.16 34.76
N SER A 926 -22.26 7.79 35.95
CA SER A 926 -23.59 8.22 36.42
C SER A 926 -23.56 9.50 37.27
N TRP A 927 -22.87 9.48 38.43
CA TRP A 927 -22.82 10.61 39.38
C TRP A 927 -21.45 11.32 39.49
N ARG A 928 -20.39 10.65 39.04
CA ARG A 928 -19.06 11.18 38.70
C ARG A 928 -18.61 10.62 37.34
N ASP A 929 -17.66 11.25 36.66
CA ASP A 929 -17.04 10.67 35.46
C ASP A 929 -16.32 9.35 35.79
N THR A 930 -16.21 8.45 34.80
CA THR A 930 -15.25 7.32 34.85
C THR A 930 -13.88 7.84 34.42
N VAL A 931 -12.81 7.57 35.17
CA VAL A 931 -11.49 8.20 34.94
C VAL A 931 -10.38 7.16 34.83
N ILE A 932 -9.53 7.29 33.81
CA ILE A 932 -8.28 6.55 33.62
C ILE A 932 -7.11 7.54 33.67
N GLY A 933 -6.24 7.42 34.66
CA GLY A 933 -5.08 8.31 34.85
C GLY A 933 -3.97 8.14 33.80
N ASP A 934 -3.10 9.14 33.71
CA ASP A 934 -1.96 9.18 32.77
C ASP A 934 -1.07 7.93 32.87
N ASP A 935 -0.43 7.56 31.76
CA ASP A 935 0.55 6.47 31.66
C ASP A 935 0.02 5.06 32.02
N THR A 936 -1.28 4.91 32.22
CA THR A 936 -1.93 3.62 32.52
C THR A 936 -2.04 2.73 31.28
N LYS A 937 -1.80 1.44 31.48
CA LYS A 937 -1.80 0.40 30.44
C LYS A 937 -2.86 -0.66 30.74
N ILE A 938 -3.79 -0.81 29.81
CA ILE A 938 -4.91 -1.75 29.91
C ILE A 938 -4.78 -2.74 28.76
N ASP A 939 -4.76 -4.03 29.06
CA ASP A 939 -4.65 -5.14 28.10
C ASP A 939 -6.01 -5.44 27.44
N ASN A 940 -6.07 -6.49 26.63
CA ASN A 940 -7.24 -6.91 25.86
C ASN A 940 -8.37 -7.47 26.75
N LEU A 941 -9.61 -7.31 26.29
CA LEU A 941 -10.83 -7.88 26.92
C LEU A 941 -11.04 -7.46 28.39
N VAL A 942 -10.64 -6.25 28.76
CA VAL A 942 -10.90 -5.69 30.10
C VAL A 942 -12.29 -5.04 30.12
N GLN A 943 -13.03 -5.18 31.23
CA GLN A 943 -14.29 -4.47 31.47
C GLN A 943 -14.11 -3.46 32.60
N ILE A 944 -14.47 -2.21 32.35
CA ILE A 944 -14.48 -1.13 33.36
C ILE A 944 -15.89 -0.58 33.47
N GLY A 945 -16.50 -0.76 34.64
CA GLY A 945 -17.84 -0.29 34.94
C GLY A 945 -17.93 1.23 35.16
N HIS A 946 -19.16 1.72 35.24
CA HIS A 946 -19.45 3.14 35.43
C HIS A 946 -18.85 3.69 36.74
N ASN A 947 -18.47 4.96 36.77
CA ASN A 947 -17.97 5.68 37.96
C ASN A 947 -16.64 5.12 38.54
N VAL A 948 -15.92 4.28 37.81
CA VAL A 948 -14.60 3.79 38.25
C VAL A 948 -13.56 4.89 38.15
N ILE A 949 -12.65 4.95 39.13
CA ILE A 949 -11.44 5.79 39.08
C ILE A 949 -10.23 4.86 39.05
N ILE A 950 -9.39 4.99 38.03
CA ILE A 950 -8.07 4.36 37.94
C ILE A 950 -7.00 5.44 37.95
N GLY A 951 -6.05 5.33 38.87
CA GLY A 951 -4.91 6.22 39.02
C GLY A 951 -3.92 6.16 37.86
N LYS A 952 -2.79 6.84 38.06
CA LYS A 952 -1.70 6.93 37.08
C LYS A 952 -0.79 5.71 37.11
N CYS A 953 -0.15 5.43 35.97
CA CYS A 953 0.85 4.37 35.83
C CYS A 953 0.35 2.97 36.28
N CYS A 954 -0.95 2.69 36.14
CA CYS A 954 -1.52 1.39 36.48
C CYS A 954 -1.34 0.38 35.33
N LEU A 955 -1.34 -0.91 35.66
CA LEU A 955 -1.25 -2.01 34.70
C LEU A 955 -2.40 -2.99 34.92
N LEU A 956 -3.31 -3.11 33.96
CA LEU A 956 -4.44 -4.05 33.99
C LEU A 956 -4.22 -5.11 32.92
N CYS A 957 -3.86 -6.33 33.33
CA CYS A 957 -3.67 -7.45 32.41
C CYS A 957 -5.00 -8.02 31.88
N GLY A 958 -4.92 -8.89 30.86
CA GLY A 958 -6.09 -9.32 30.10
C GLY A 958 -7.19 -9.98 30.93
N GLN A 959 -8.44 -9.74 30.51
CA GLN A 959 -9.65 -10.25 31.17
C GLN A 959 -9.86 -9.76 32.62
N VAL A 960 -9.21 -8.67 33.04
CA VAL A 960 -9.55 -7.97 34.29
C VAL A 960 -10.97 -7.38 34.20
N GLY A 961 -11.73 -7.49 35.28
CA GLY A 961 -13.07 -6.90 35.40
C GLY A 961 -13.15 -5.98 36.61
N VAL A 962 -13.45 -4.70 36.40
CA VAL A 962 -13.62 -3.70 37.45
C VAL A 962 -15.09 -3.26 37.50
N ALA A 963 -15.80 -3.64 38.55
CA ALA A 963 -17.19 -3.28 38.74
C ALA A 963 -17.36 -1.80 39.15
N GLY A 964 -18.60 -1.31 39.04
CA GLY A 964 -18.92 0.11 39.14
C GLY A 964 -18.51 0.78 40.47
N SER A 965 -18.16 2.07 40.38
CA SER A 965 -17.76 2.92 41.51
C SER A 965 -16.52 2.46 42.30
N ALA A 966 -15.73 1.51 41.80
CA ALA A 966 -14.45 1.15 42.41
C ALA A 966 -13.41 2.28 42.25
N GLU A 967 -12.43 2.32 43.16
CA GLU A 967 -11.32 3.27 43.16
C GLU A 967 -9.99 2.51 43.22
N ILE A 968 -9.09 2.81 42.28
CA ILE A 968 -7.79 2.18 42.15
C ILE A 968 -6.74 3.30 42.15
N GLY A 969 -5.87 3.32 43.15
CA GLY A 969 -4.79 4.30 43.29
C GLY A 969 -3.68 4.14 42.24
N ASP A 970 -2.69 5.03 42.28
CA ASP A 970 -1.57 5.04 41.34
C ASP A 970 -0.66 3.82 41.48
N TYR A 971 0.02 3.43 40.39
CA TYR A 971 0.98 2.32 40.36
C TYR A 971 0.40 0.96 40.80
N VAL A 972 -0.89 0.72 40.59
CA VAL A 972 -1.53 -0.57 40.86
C VAL A 972 -1.39 -1.51 39.67
N ALA A 973 -0.99 -2.76 39.93
CA ALA A 973 -0.91 -3.82 38.93
C ALA A 973 -1.94 -4.92 39.21
N LEU A 974 -2.87 -5.15 38.28
CA LEU A 974 -3.87 -6.21 38.33
C LEU A 974 -3.49 -7.32 37.36
N GLY A 975 -3.11 -8.49 37.89
CA GLY A 975 -2.84 -9.67 37.08
C GLY A 975 -4.07 -10.15 36.29
N GLY A 976 -3.84 -10.98 35.27
CA GLY A 976 -4.91 -11.42 34.37
C GLY A 976 -6.07 -12.08 35.12
N ARG A 977 -7.30 -11.82 34.67
CA ARG A 977 -8.55 -12.30 35.32
C ARG A 977 -8.74 -11.84 36.78
N VAL A 978 -8.13 -10.74 37.22
CA VAL A 978 -8.48 -10.15 38.51
C VAL A 978 -9.86 -9.49 38.43
N GLY A 979 -10.73 -9.80 39.39
CA GLY A 979 -12.02 -9.17 39.57
C GLY A 979 -12.00 -8.14 40.70
N VAL A 980 -12.48 -6.92 40.47
CA VAL A 980 -12.63 -5.89 41.50
C VAL A 980 -14.12 -5.63 41.70
N ARG A 981 -14.60 -5.83 42.93
CA ARG A 981 -16.02 -5.66 43.31
C ARG A 981 -16.43 -4.18 43.26
N ASP A 982 -17.74 -3.94 43.16
CA ASP A 982 -18.31 -2.60 43.26
C ASP A 982 -18.01 -1.95 44.62
N HIS A 983 -17.88 -0.61 44.59
CA HIS A 983 -17.67 0.23 45.77
C HIS A 983 -16.47 -0.15 46.68
N VAL A 984 -15.39 -0.71 46.12
CA VAL A 984 -14.13 -0.97 46.86
C VAL A 984 -13.03 0.02 46.47
N SER A 985 -12.17 0.36 47.42
CA SER A 985 -10.95 1.15 47.19
C SER A 985 -9.67 0.30 47.31
N ILE A 986 -8.74 0.48 46.38
CA ILE A 986 -7.41 -0.12 46.37
C ILE A 986 -6.39 1.02 46.43
N VAL A 987 -5.59 1.10 47.50
CA VAL A 987 -4.54 2.12 47.61
C VAL A 987 -3.43 1.94 46.57
N SER A 988 -2.67 3.01 46.35
CA SER A 988 -1.53 3.02 45.42
C SER A 988 -0.47 1.95 45.75
N LYS A 989 0.28 1.52 44.71
CA LYS A 989 1.38 0.54 44.81
C LYS A 989 0.94 -0.85 45.32
N VAL A 990 -0.27 -1.28 44.97
CA VAL A 990 -0.78 -2.65 45.19
C VAL A 990 -0.53 -3.52 43.97
N ARG A 991 -0.11 -4.77 44.16
CA ARG A 991 0.04 -5.77 43.10
C ARG A 991 -0.84 -6.98 43.41
N LEU A 992 -1.78 -7.30 42.52
CA LEU A 992 -2.73 -8.39 42.66
C LEU A 992 -2.38 -9.55 41.73
N ALA A 993 -2.20 -10.74 42.31
CA ALA A 993 -1.93 -11.97 41.56
C ALA A 993 -3.11 -12.33 40.62
N ALA A 994 -2.82 -12.96 39.49
CA ALA A 994 -3.83 -13.39 38.53
C ALA A 994 -4.93 -14.28 39.16
N ASN A 995 -6.16 -14.18 38.65
CA ASN A 995 -7.38 -14.83 39.17
C ASN A 995 -7.79 -14.45 40.61
N SER A 996 -7.28 -13.34 41.16
CA SER A 996 -7.70 -12.87 42.50
C SER A 996 -8.99 -12.02 42.45
N CYS A 997 -9.71 -11.90 43.56
CA CYS A 997 -10.90 -11.04 43.64
C CYS A 997 -10.86 -10.09 44.84
N VAL A 998 -10.91 -8.79 44.58
CA VAL A 998 -10.97 -7.73 45.59
C VAL A 998 -12.42 -7.54 46.03
N THR A 999 -12.77 -8.07 47.20
CA THR A 999 -14.13 -7.99 47.76
C THR A 999 -14.28 -6.97 48.90
N LYS A 1000 -13.18 -6.33 49.31
CA LYS A 1000 -13.08 -5.35 50.41
C LYS A 1000 -11.98 -4.35 50.07
N ASN A 1001 -11.98 -3.20 50.74
CA ASN A 1001 -10.95 -2.19 50.55
C ASN A 1001 -9.56 -2.74 50.91
N ILE A 1002 -8.57 -2.44 50.07
CA ILE A 1002 -7.15 -2.67 50.34
C ILE A 1002 -6.56 -1.34 50.76
N THR A 1003 -6.26 -1.21 52.05
CA THR A 1003 -5.82 0.05 52.70
C THR A 1003 -4.30 0.20 52.80
N GLU A 1004 -3.53 -0.85 52.50
CA GLU A 1004 -2.07 -0.87 52.61
C GLU A 1004 -1.42 -1.30 51.29
N PRO A 1005 -0.32 -0.65 50.86
CA PRO A 1005 0.46 -1.08 49.70
C PRO A 1005 1.06 -2.48 49.87
N GLY A 1006 1.27 -3.20 48.77
CA GLY A 1006 1.94 -4.49 48.78
C GLY A 1006 1.33 -5.53 47.84
N ASP A 1007 1.66 -6.79 48.08
CA ASP A 1007 1.28 -7.92 47.24
C ASP A 1007 0.07 -8.66 47.83
N PHE A 1008 -0.95 -8.90 47.00
CA PHE A 1008 -2.21 -9.53 47.39
C PHE A 1008 -2.58 -10.66 46.43
N GLY A 1009 -3.33 -11.65 46.91
CA GLY A 1009 -3.83 -12.74 46.09
C GLY A 1009 -5.02 -13.48 46.69
N GLY A 1010 -5.77 -14.18 45.84
CA GLY A 1010 -6.84 -15.11 46.25
C GLY A 1010 -8.27 -14.58 46.13
N PHE A 1011 -9.21 -15.40 46.60
CA PHE A 1011 -10.64 -15.11 46.67
C PHE A 1011 -11.14 -15.35 48.11
N PRO A 1012 -11.43 -14.31 48.91
CA PRO A 1012 -11.14 -12.90 48.64
C PRO A 1012 -9.63 -12.62 48.64
N ALA A 1013 -9.22 -11.52 48.04
CA ALA A 1013 -7.81 -11.10 48.00
C ALA A 1013 -7.31 -10.73 49.40
N VAL A 1014 -6.22 -11.38 49.83
CA VAL A 1014 -5.52 -11.15 51.10
C VAL A 1014 -4.02 -10.97 50.86
N PRO A 1015 -3.22 -10.45 51.82
CA PRO A 1015 -1.78 -10.31 51.65
C PRO A 1015 -1.11 -11.62 51.22
N ILE A 1016 -0.18 -11.55 50.27
CA ILE A 1016 0.31 -12.71 49.49
C ILE A 1016 0.87 -13.84 50.37
N HIS A 1017 1.43 -13.50 51.53
CA HIS A 1017 1.95 -14.47 52.51
C HIS A 1017 0.84 -15.29 53.16
N GLN A 1018 -0.31 -14.68 53.47
CA GLN A 1018 -1.49 -15.36 54.00
C GLN A 1018 -2.12 -16.24 52.93
N TRP A 1019 -2.24 -15.74 51.70
CA TRP A 1019 -2.80 -16.51 50.59
C TRP A 1019 -1.95 -17.74 50.24
N ARG A 1020 -0.62 -17.60 50.16
CA ARG A 1020 0.30 -18.73 49.95
C ARG A 1020 0.17 -19.77 51.07
N ARG A 1021 0.04 -19.34 52.32
CA ARG A 1021 -0.20 -20.22 53.46
C ARG A 1021 -1.54 -20.97 53.34
N GLN A 1022 -2.62 -20.28 52.99
CA GLN A 1022 -3.95 -20.88 52.76
C GLN A 1022 -3.93 -21.91 51.63
N ILE A 1023 -3.20 -21.65 50.52
CA ILE A 1023 -3.03 -22.63 49.44
C ILE A 1023 -2.30 -23.88 49.93
N VAL A 1024 -1.23 -23.73 50.70
CA VAL A 1024 -0.48 -24.87 51.27
C VAL A 1024 -1.34 -25.66 52.25
N GLU A 1025 -2.06 -24.99 53.15
CA GLU A 1025 -2.99 -25.62 54.09
C GLU A 1025 -4.14 -26.33 53.35
N ALA A 1026 -4.68 -25.74 52.28
CA ALA A 1026 -5.71 -26.35 51.44
C ALA A 1026 -5.19 -27.61 50.72
N GLN A 1027 -3.98 -27.57 50.13
CA GLN A 1027 -3.34 -28.73 49.49
C GLN A 1027 -3.01 -29.86 50.48
N ILE A 1028 -2.66 -29.52 51.73
CA ILE A 1028 -2.47 -30.50 52.80
C ILE A 1028 -3.83 -31.09 53.21
N SER A 1029 -4.90 -30.29 53.23
CA SER A 1029 -6.25 -30.76 53.55
C SER A 1029 -6.86 -31.66 52.45
N SER A 1030 -6.62 -31.39 51.17
CA SER A 1030 -7.12 -32.23 50.06
C SER A 1030 -6.38 -33.56 49.96
N LYS A 1031 -5.15 -33.65 50.47
CA LYS A 1031 -4.42 -34.92 50.70
C LYS A 1031 -4.83 -35.66 51.98
N ARG A 1032 -5.75 -35.12 52.78
CA ARG A 1032 -6.21 -35.68 54.08
C ARG A 1032 -7.72 -35.96 54.16
N LYS A 1033 -8.46 -35.80 53.06
CA LYS A 1033 -9.79 -36.42 52.91
C LYS A 1033 -9.65 -37.69 52.07
N PRO A 1034 -10.15 -38.85 52.55
CA PRO A 1034 -10.19 -40.09 51.76
C PRO A 1034 -11.20 -40.00 50.61
#